data_AF-A0AAX0WU63-F1
#
_entry.id   AF-A0AAX0WU63-F1
#
_cell.length_a   1.000
_cell.length_b   1.000
_cell.length_c   1.000
_cell.angle_alpha   90.00
_cell.angle_beta   90.00
_cell.angle_gamma   90.00
#
_symmetry.space_group_name_H-M   'P 1'
#
loop_
_entity.id
_entity.type
_entity.pdbx_description
1 polymer ?
#
loop_
_entity_poly.entity_id
_entity_poly.type
_entity_poly.pdbx_seq_one_letter_code
_entity_poly.pdbx_strand_id
1 'polypeptide(L)'
;MHSKFVEAVESNDSALLAELNDSELLFEKNTKGENLVHIAARKKNYSWLRELIKKNLLSYELILTPDFEGDTLLHKISRTREEDLIDFCVKSCMAHDVTNDFLFLRNSFGETPWNQKTKVVDKVLIKYEKMSTKYHDEPVPLYKAIERGDLNFIREISDSGYLKGEMLYKTSRLIGGDDTPLSLAARNGFFDILIILLRKNTLDFIGLANWGNKNTWLHELVHRVDSVPFLEMILKEKEILPVITASLESQDGNDDSALHLAARSGNIELLKILLPALDPTGAPVINQNGNSWIHELSQYHPDQLRLLANDGLIPNNFFTVKDIEGNTCLHLLAKQGQADVLAALIDKGADVGQVNKKGETFLHLCPAAVIEKLIERKLVNASLINKQDNLGRSIMHYLLRDKNITTAQKLYELGGRLDLKNIFGRTPIRDMETIYYGLPKVTNQEVVEFNKKVNHRKFEIDEKSLRSFFAKQQLYFVFGVQKLSQEPEKNEFIQCGNYPKNIIPFLKESLIQFADKQESIKQKHYKKIINLFDNFLSIDEVFGNIDKVADNILSGQPLLTHTGWISHVVGVSIEKQGENIVLSLVERGPWHEKKDENTAWPVKTIRFKKDKNVIQDILYLLHQAQYADEETAKGLIFNKIPEKAQADFHVENNPSTALACKMFKAGICYYANFKTIIHDWFVKEFSLSEGQKDYKNFEVFLRKQAVEEYLKYVPSEEYDRTLLQSCKQIIKEKEEQVKKLTPTPAYNEEEAKTDMRHRT
;
A
#
# COMPACT_ATOMS: atom_id res chain seq x y z
N MET A 1 -68.83 -32.65 -42.48
CA MET A 1 -68.23 -33.99 -42.25
C MET A 1 -67.59 -34.09 -40.86
N HIS A 2 -66.89 -33.05 -40.39
CA HIS A 2 -66.25 -32.97 -39.08
C HIS A 2 -67.03 -33.60 -37.91
N SER A 3 -68.34 -33.35 -37.74
CA SER A 3 -69.15 -33.97 -36.66
C SER A 3 -69.10 -35.51 -36.64
N LYS A 4 -69.03 -36.19 -37.80
CA LYS A 4 -68.87 -37.66 -37.86
C LYS A 4 -67.48 -38.10 -37.40
N PHE A 5 -66.45 -37.33 -37.75
CA PHE A 5 -65.09 -37.60 -37.28
C PHE A 5 -64.95 -37.29 -35.78
N VAL A 6 -65.63 -36.27 -35.24
CA VAL A 6 -65.73 -36.01 -33.80
C VAL A 6 -66.33 -37.22 -33.09
N GLU A 7 -67.45 -37.75 -33.56
CA GLU A 7 -68.08 -38.97 -33.03
C GLU A 7 -67.15 -40.20 -33.12
N ALA A 8 -66.43 -40.36 -34.24
CA ALA A 8 -65.48 -41.46 -34.42
C ALA A 8 -64.24 -41.35 -33.50
N VAL A 9 -63.70 -40.15 -33.25
CA VAL A 9 -62.63 -39.95 -32.25
C VAL A 9 -63.16 -40.18 -30.83
N GLU A 10 -64.39 -39.72 -30.54
CA GLU A 10 -65.05 -39.89 -29.24
C GLU A 10 -65.34 -41.37 -28.91
N SER A 11 -65.60 -42.21 -29.92
CA SER A 11 -65.93 -43.64 -29.82
C SER A 11 -64.78 -44.59 -30.15
N ASN A 12 -63.65 -44.07 -30.65
CA ASN A 12 -62.48 -44.81 -31.11
C ASN A 12 -62.75 -45.77 -32.30
N ASP A 13 -63.57 -45.33 -33.26
CA ASP A 13 -63.84 -46.07 -34.50
C ASP A 13 -62.64 -45.99 -35.47
N SER A 14 -61.73 -46.95 -35.36
CA SER A 14 -60.53 -47.03 -36.19
C SER A 14 -60.80 -47.13 -37.69
N ALA A 15 -61.97 -47.62 -38.12
CA ALA A 15 -62.28 -47.78 -39.53
C ALA A 15 -62.56 -46.42 -40.19
N LEU A 16 -63.47 -45.63 -39.61
CA LEU A 16 -63.77 -44.29 -40.12
C LEU A 16 -62.57 -43.35 -39.96
N LEU A 17 -61.84 -43.46 -38.84
CA LEU A 17 -60.65 -42.65 -38.57
C LEU A 17 -59.50 -42.90 -39.55
N ALA A 18 -59.42 -44.09 -40.15
CA ALA A 18 -58.45 -44.41 -41.20
C ALA A 18 -58.79 -43.74 -42.56
N GLU A 19 -60.04 -43.33 -42.80
CA GLU A 19 -60.45 -42.64 -44.04
C GLU A 19 -60.07 -41.15 -44.07
N LEU A 20 -59.75 -40.55 -42.91
CA LEU A 20 -59.39 -39.12 -42.84
C LEU A 20 -58.04 -38.85 -43.54
N ASN A 21 -58.10 -38.10 -44.64
CA ASN A 21 -56.94 -37.63 -45.41
C ASN A 21 -56.91 -36.09 -45.61
N ASP A 22 -57.92 -35.38 -45.12
CA ASP A 22 -58.06 -33.93 -45.25
C ASP A 22 -57.52 -33.23 -44.00
N SER A 23 -56.56 -32.32 -44.19
CA SER A 23 -55.94 -31.55 -43.13
C SER A 23 -56.81 -30.41 -42.60
N GLU A 24 -57.73 -29.85 -43.39
CA GLU A 24 -58.57 -28.73 -42.95
C GLU A 24 -59.56 -29.18 -41.86
N LEU A 25 -60.13 -30.39 -42.02
CA LEU A 25 -61.02 -31.02 -41.04
C LEU A 25 -60.37 -31.23 -39.65
N LEU A 26 -59.04 -31.24 -39.57
CA LEU A 26 -58.30 -31.35 -38.30
C LEU A 26 -58.22 -30.01 -37.54
N PHE A 27 -58.35 -28.86 -38.21
CA PHE A 27 -58.34 -27.54 -37.59
C PHE A 27 -59.72 -27.07 -37.12
N GLU A 28 -60.80 -27.62 -37.69
CA GLU A 28 -62.17 -27.37 -37.21
C GLU A 28 -62.28 -27.67 -35.69
N LYS A 29 -62.98 -26.78 -34.97
CA LYS A 29 -63.14 -26.82 -33.52
C LYS A 29 -64.60 -27.09 -33.13
N ASN A 30 -64.79 -27.91 -32.11
CA ASN A 30 -66.09 -28.15 -31.50
C ASN A 30 -66.53 -26.98 -30.59
N THR A 31 -67.70 -27.10 -29.96
CA THR A 31 -68.26 -26.11 -29.02
C THR A 31 -67.46 -25.90 -27.74
N LYS A 32 -66.41 -26.70 -27.51
CA LYS A 32 -65.42 -26.55 -26.42
C LYS A 32 -64.06 -26.03 -26.92
N GLY A 33 -63.96 -25.64 -28.19
CA GLY A 33 -62.70 -25.20 -28.79
C GLY A 33 -61.73 -26.34 -29.06
N GLU A 34 -62.06 -27.59 -28.71
CA GLU A 34 -61.26 -28.77 -29.02
C GLU A 34 -61.38 -29.10 -30.51
N ASN A 35 -60.25 -29.36 -31.15
CA ASN A 35 -60.22 -29.98 -32.48
C ASN A 35 -60.05 -31.51 -32.36
N LEU A 36 -60.00 -32.22 -33.47
CA LEU A 36 -59.93 -33.70 -33.48
C LEU A 36 -58.70 -34.25 -32.73
N VAL A 37 -57.54 -33.58 -32.76
CA VAL A 37 -56.34 -34.06 -32.05
C VAL A 37 -56.42 -33.84 -30.53
N HIS A 38 -57.07 -32.76 -30.06
CA HIS A 38 -57.35 -32.56 -28.63
C HIS A 38 -58.30 -33.64 -28.09
N ILE A 39 -59.37 -33.96 -28.83
CA ILE A 39 -60.33 -35.01 -28.47
C ILE A 39 -59.62 -36.38 -28.43
N ALA A 40 -58.76 -36.67 -29.41
CA ALA A 40 -57.99 -37.91 -29.46
C ALA A 40 -57.05 -38.05 -28.26
N ALA A 41 -56.33 -36.98 -27.88
CA ALA A 41 -55.48 -36.96 -26.70
C ALA A 41 -56.28 -37.14 -25.39
N ARG A 42 -57.43 -36.46 -25.25
CA ARG A 42 -58.36 -36.62 -24.12
C ARG A 42 -58.91 -38.05 -24.00
N LYS A 43 -59.22 -38.69 -25.13
CA LYS A 43 -59.71 -40.08 -25.22
C LYS A 43 -58.60 -41.14 -25.18
N LYS A 44 -57.33 -40.72 -25.09
CA LYS A 44 -56.13 -41.59 -25.12
C LYS A 44 -55.97 -42.42 -26.40
N ASN A 45 -56.50 -41.94 -27.53
CA ASN A 45 -56.35 -42.57 -28.84
C ASN A 45 -54.98 -42.21 -29.47
N TYR A 46 -53.90 -42.61 -28.79
CA TYR A 46 -52.53 -42.35 -29.22
C TYR A 46 -52.12 -43.22 -30.43
N SER A 47 -52.85 -44.30 -30.70
CA SER A 47 -52.70 -45.10 -31.93
C SER A 47 -53.04 -44.28 -33.17
N TRP A 48 -54.19 -43.61 -33.18
CA TRP A 48 -54.60 -42.80 -34.33
C TRP A 48 -53.76 -41.53 -34.50
N LEU A 49 -53.32 -40.89 -33.40
CA LEU A 49 -52.36 -39.77 -33.49
C LEU A 49 -51.05 -40.19 -34.19
N ARG A 50 -50.58 -41.43 -34.00
CA ARG A 50 -49.44 -41.99 -34.75
C ARG A 50 -49.76 -42.28 -36.22
N GLU A 51 -51.01 -42.57 -36.57
CA GLU A 51 -51.42 -42.68 -37.98
C GLU A 51 -51.45 -41.32 -38.67
N LEU A 52 -51.91 -40.26 -37.99
CA LEU A 52 -51.81 -38.88 -38.50
C LEU A 52 -50.35 -38.46 -38.74
N ILE A 53 -49.42 -38.89 -37.89
CA ILE A 53 -47.97 -38.73 -38.10
C ILE A 53 -47.52 -39.48 -39.37
N LYS A 54 -47.87 -40.76 -39.52
CA LYS A 54 -47.52 -41.56 -40.72
C LYS A 54 -48.08 -40.97 -42.02
N LYS A 55 -49.27 -40.37 -41.97
CA LYS A 55 -49.90 -39.66 -43.09
C LYS A 55 -49.36 -38.24 -43.32
N ASN A 56 -48.45 -37.76 -42.47
CA ASN A 56 -47.92 -36.39 -42.49
C ASN A 56 -49.00 -35.29 -42.35
N LEU A 57 -50.09 -35.58 -41.61
CA LEU A 57 -51.21 -34.67 -41.38
C LEU A 57 -51.11 -33.88 -40.07
N LEU A 58 -50.23 -34.28 -39.15
CA LEU A 58 -50.02 -33.61 -37.87
C LEU A 58 -48.98 -32.48 -37.99
N SER A 59 -49.42 -31.28 -38.40
CA SER A 59 -48.55 -30.11 -38.58
C SER A 59 -48.18 -29.40 -37.26
N TYR A 60 -47.12 -28.57 -37.28
CA TYR A 60 -46.71 -27.79 -36.10
C TYR A 60 -47.79 -26.80 -35.65
N GLU A 61 -48.52 -26.19 -36.58
CA GLU A 61 -49.65 -25.28 -36.32
C GLU A 61 -50.77 -26.02 -35.58
N LEU A 62 -51.07 -27.24 -36.01
CA LEU A 62 -52.11 -28.08 -35.40
C LEU A 62 -51.71 -28.55 -34.00
N ILE A 63 -50.41 -28.82 -33.76
CA ILE A 63 -49.85 -29.17 -32.44
C ILE A 63 -49.97 -27.98 -31.47
N LEU A 64 -49.72 -26.75 -31.94
CA LEU A 64 -49.72 -25.53 -31.12
C LEU A 64 -51.06 -24.80 -31.06
N THR A 65 -52.06 -25.21 -31.85
CA THR A 65 -53.42 -24.66 -31.76
C THR A 65 -53.99 -24.90 -30.35
N PRO A 66 -54.42 -23.87 -29.61
CA PRO A 66 -55.02 -24.04 -28.28
C PRO A 66 -56.52 -24.35 -28.35
N ASP A 67 -57.06 -25.05 -27.37
CA ASP A 67 -58.51 -25.12 -27.09
C ASP A 67 -59.02 -23.88 -26.31
N PHE A 68 -60.27 -23.89 -25.78
CA PHE A 68 -60.77 -22.75 -24.99
C PHE A 68 -60.09 -22.59 -23.62
N GLU A 69 -59.51 -23.64 -23.07
CA GLU A 69 -58.72 -23.57 -21.83
C GLU A 69 -57.29 -23.09 -22.09
N GLY A 70 -56.92 -22.87 -23.36
CA GLY A 70 -55.54 -22.54 -23.77
C GLY A 70 -54.63 -23.78 -23.87
N ASP A 71 -55.17 -24.98 -23.62
CA ASP A 71 -54.43 -26.23 -23.67
C ASP A 71 -54.20 -26.59 -25.16
N THR A 72 -52.93 -26.72 -25.53
CA THR A 72 -52.50 -27.25 -26.84
C THR A 72 -52.41 -28.78 -26.82
N LEU A 73 -52.14 -29.42 -27.97
CA LEU A 73 -51.94 -30.87 -28.01
C LEU A 73 -50.83 -31.31 -27.05
N LEU A 74 -49.73 -30.54 -26.99
CA LEU A 74 -48.62 -30.75 -26.05
C LEU A 74 -49.08 -30.76 -24.59
N HIS A 75 -49.92 -29.82 -24.15
CA HIS A 75 -50.46 -29.80 -22.78
C HIS A 75 -51.19 -31.11 -22.44
N LYS A 76 -51.92 -31.68 -23.39
CA LYS A 76 -52.69 -32.92 -23.18
C LYS A 76 -51.81 -34.19 -23.23
N ILE A 77 -50.76 -34.23 -24.04
CA ILE A 77 -49.88 -35.42 -24.16
C ILE A 77 -48.69 -35.44 -23.19
N SER A 78 -48.18 -34.29 -22.72
CA SER A 78 -47.03 -34.23 -21.77
C SER A 78 -47.28 -34.96 -20.45
N ARG A 79 -48.55 -35.06 -20.05
CA ARG A 79 -49.03 -35.77 -18.85
C ARG A 79 -48.99 -37.31 -18.98
N THR A 80 -48.54 -37.84 -20.11
CA THR A 80 -48.60 -39.27 -20.48
C THR A 80 -47.23 -39.97 -20.43
N ARG A 81 -47.14 -41.22 -20.90
CA ARG A 81 -45.88 -41.97 -21.05
C ARG A 81 -45.50 -42.23 -22.53
N GLU A 82 -46.16 -41.55 -23.47
CA GLU A 82 -46.01 -41.77 -24.91
C GLU A 82 -44.76 -41.05 -25.46
N GLU A 83 -43.55 -41.55 -25.14
CA GLU A 83 -42.27 -40.89 -25.46
C GLU A 83 -42.13 -40.53 -26.95
N ASP A 84 -42.51 -41.41 -27.86
CA ASP A 84 -42.41 -41.22 -29.31
C ASP A 84 -43.39 -40.17 -29.87
N LEU A 85 -44.60 -40.08 -29.30
CA LEU A 85 -45.58 -39.08 -29.69
C LEU A 85 -45.17 -37.68 -29.21
N ILE A 86 -44.64 -37.59 -27.97
CA ILE A 86 -44.10 -36.34 -27.42
C ILE A 86 -42.84 -35.93 -28.20
N ASP A 87 -41.95 -36.87 -28.52
CA ASP A 87 -40.74 -36.66 -29.32
C ASP A 87 -41.05 -36.06 -30.70
N PHE A 88 -42.03 -36.63 -31.41
CA PHE A 88 -42.46 -36.09 -32.70
C PHE A 88 -42.97 -34.65 -32.58
N CYS A 89 -43.88 -34.40 -31.63
CA CYS A 89 -44.47 -33.07 -31.45
C CYS A 89 -43.41 -32.02 -31.10
N VAL A 90 -42.53 -32.29 -30.13
CA VAL A 90 -41.44 -31.38 -29.75
C VAL A 90 -40.47 -31.16 -30.91
N LYS A 91 -40.09 -32.20 -31.64
CA LYS A 91 -39.22 -32.10 -32.83
C LYS A 91 -39.86 -31.24 -33.93
N SER A 92 -41.15 -31.41 -34.17
CA SER A 92 -41.89 -30.64 -35.17
C SER A 92 -41.95 -29.15 -34.79
N CYS A 93 -42.22 -28.82 -33.53
CA CYS A 93 -42.17 -27.44 -33.04
C CYS A 93 -40.77 -26.84 -33.15
N MET A 94 -39.74 -27.51 -32.63
CA MET A 94 -38.33 -27.09 -32.69
C MET A 94 -37.77 -26.89 -34.11
N ALA A 95 -38.40 -27.49 -35.13
CA ALA A 95 -38.01 -27.33 -36.53
C ALA A 95 -38.59 -26.08 -37.21
N HIS A 96 -39.68 -25.52 -36.68
CA HIS A 96 -40.41 -24.39 -37.27
C HIS A 96 -40.35 -23.13 -36.39
N ASP A 97 -40.30 -23.29 -35.07
CA ASP A 97 -40.15 -22.23 -34.08
C ASP A 97 -38.67 -22.02 -33.73
N VAL A 98 -38.07 -21.00 -34.34
CA VAL A 98 -36.65 -20.66 -34.16
C VAL A 98 -36.38 -19.96 -32.82
N THR A 99 -37.37 -19.28 -32.24
CA THR A 99 -37.27 -18.60 -30.95
C THR A 99 -37.47 -19.56 -29.77
N ASN A 100 -38.12 -20.70 -30.01
CA ASN A 100 -38.60 -21.67 -29.03
C ASN A 100 -39.70 -21.10 -28.12
N ASP A 101 -40.50 -20.15 -28.62
CA ASP A 101 -41.58 -19.51 -27.87
C ASP A 101 -42.66 -20.53 -27.45
N PHE A 102 -42.80 -21.64 -28.18
CA PHE A 102 -43.67 -22.76 -27.83
C PHE A 102 -43.36 -23.37 -26.45
N LEU A 103 -42.13 -23.23 -25.94
CA LEU A 103 -41.76 -23.65 -24.58
C LEU A 103 -42.40 -22.78 -23.50
N PHE A 104 -42.95 -21.60 -23.83
CA PHE A 104 -43.57 -20.66 -22.88
C PHE A 104 -45.05 -20.43 -23.11
N LEU A 105 -45.68 -21.14 -24.07
CA LEU A 105 -47.13 -21.07 -24.27
C LEU A 105 -47.83 -21.54 -23.00
N ARG A 106 -48.47 -20.59 -22.31
CA ARG A 106 -49.28 -20.85 -21.12
C ARG A 106 -50.74 -21.00 -21.51
N ASN A 107 -51.41 -21.98 -20.94
CA ASN A 107 -52.86 -22.09 -20.97
C ASN A 107 -53.52 -21.00 -20.09
N SER A 108 -54.86 -20.93 -20.09
CA SER A 108 -55.64 -19.95 -19.32
C SER A 108 -55.47 -20.07 -17.79
N PHE A 109 -54.88 -21.18 -17.30
CA PHE A 109 -54.52 -21.38 -15.89
C PHE A 109 -53.08 -20.97 -15.56
N GLY A 110 -52.30 -20.53 -16.57
CA GLY A 110 -50.90 -20.18 -16.41
C GLY A 110 -49.92 -21.36 -16.47
N GLU A 111 -50.41 -22.60 -16.67
CA GLU A 111 -49.57 -23.78 -16.86
C GLU A 111 -48.97 -23.79 -18.27
N THR A 112 -47.71 -24.18 -18.42
CA THR A 112 -47.11 -24.60 -19.69
C THR A 112 -47.30 -26.10 -19.90
N PRO A 113 -47.02 -26.66 -21.10
CA PRO A 113 -47.06 -28.11 -21.32
C PRO A 113 -46.13 -28.91 -20.41
N TRP A 114 -45.14 -28.28 -19.78
CA TRP A 114 -44.05 -28.92 -19.02
C TRP A 114 -44.24 -28.81 -17.50
N ASN A 115 -45.23 -28.05 -17.02
CA ASN A 115 -45.53 -27.91 -15.59
C ASN A 115 -45.82 -29.26 -14.91
N GLN A 116 -46.36 -30.23 -15.65
CA GLN A 116 -46.76 -31.53 -15.12
C GLN A 116 -45.67 -32.58 -15.37
N LYS A 117 -44.76 -32.62 -14.39
CA LYS A 117 -43.43 -33.28 -14.34
C LYS A 117 -43.45 -34.80 -14.59
N THR A 118 -43.50 -35.24 -15.85
CA THR A 118 -43.17 -36.63 -16.21
C THR A 118 -41.70 -36.75 -16.62
N LYS A 119 -41.01 -37.82 -16.17
CA LYS A 119 -39.62 -38.11 -16.58
C LYS A 119 -39.46 -38.21 -18.10
N VAL A 120 -40.52 -38.64 -18.79
CA VAL A 120 -40.56 -38.76 -20.26
C VAL A 120 -40.45 -37.39 -20.93
N VAL A 121 -41.19 -36.38 -20.46
CA VAL A 121 -41.08 -35.01 -20.98
C VAL A 121 -39.70 -34.42 -20.69
N ASP A 122 -39.21 -34.55 -19.46
CA ASP A 122 -37.86 -34.07 -19.09
C ASP A 122 -36.78 -34.67 -20.02
N LYS A 123 -36.88 -35.97 -20.34
CA LYS A 123 -35.96 -36.70 -21.24
C LYS A 123 -36.04 -36.22 -22.70
N VAL A 124 -37.25 -36.04 -23.23
CA VAL A 124 -37.47 -35.53 -24.59
C VAL A 124 -36.96 -34.08 -24.72
N LEU A 125 -37.18 -33.24 -23.71
CA LEU A 125 -36.67 -31.87 -23.72
C LEU A 125 -35.13 -31.83 -23.73
N ILE A 126 -34.45 -32.66 -22.94
CA ILE A 126 -32.98 -32.74 -22.92
C ILE A 126 -32.43 -33.21 -24.27
N LYS A 127 -33.08 -34.18 -24.94
CA LYS A 127 -32.67 -34.65 -26.28
C LYS A 127 -32.49 -33.51 -27.29
N TYR A 128 -33.41 -32.55 -27.30
CA TYR A 128 -33.41 -31.39 -28.22
C TYR A 128 -32.72 -30.14 -27.66
N GLU A 129 -32.31 -30.14 -26.40
CA GLU A 129 -31.62 -29.02 -25.78
C GLU A 129 -30.26 -28.76 -26.45
N LYS A 130 -29.98 -27.46 -26.63
CA LYS A 130 -28.74 -26.86 -27.16
C LYS A 130 -28.33 -25.68 -26.29
N MET A 131 -27.11 -25.17 -26.45
CA MET A 131 -26.68 -23.93 -25.80
C MET A 131 -27.58 -22.71 -26.09
N SER A 132 -28.12 -22.61 -27.32
CA SER A 132 -29.01 -21.50 -27.70
C SER A 132 -30.45 -21.62 -27.19
N THR A 133 -30.86 -22.77 -26.63
CA THR A 133 -32.21 -22.99 -26.11
C THR A 133 -32.40 -22.14 -24.85
N LYS A 134 -33.08 -21.00 -25.00
CA LYS A 134 -33.48 -20.16 -23.86
C LYS A 134 -34.59 -20.87 -23.11
N TYR A 135 -34.56 -20.80 -21.78
CA TYR A 135 -35.69 -21.10 -20.91
C TYR A 135 -35.98 -19.82 -20.14
N HIS A 136 -36.92 -19.02 -20.63
CA HIS A 136 -37.09 -17.64 -20.18
C HIS A 136 -37.57 -17.53 -18.72
N ASP A 137 -38.38 -18.49 -18.23
CA ASP A 137 -38.95 -18.47 -16.86
C ASP A 137 -39.00 -19.83 -16.14
N GLU A 138 -38.39 -20.91 -16.67
CA GLU A 138 -38.41 -22.24 -16.03
C GLU A 138 -37.01 -22.90 -15.95
N PRO A 139 -36.70 -23.66 -14.88
CA PRO A 139 -35.43 -24.37 -14.79
C PRO A 139 -35.29 -25.51 -15.81
N VAL A 140 -34.08 -25.62 -16.36
CA VAL A 140 -33.63 -26.68 -17.29
C VAL A 140 -33.94 -28.07 -16.71
N PRO A 141 -34.49 -29.04 -17.48
CA PRO A 141 -34.84 -30.36 -16.96
C PRO A 141 -33.65 -31.12 -16.35
N LEU A 142 -32.46 -31.03 -16.97
CA LEU A 142 -31.22 -31.59 -16.43
C LEU A 142 -30.87 -31.00 -15.05
N TYR A 143 -31.02 -29.67 -14.89
CA TYR A 143 -30.80 -28.99 -13.61
C TYR A 143 -31.79 -29.48 -12.54
N LYS A 144 -33.10 -29.55 -12.87
CA LYS A 144 -34.15 -30.09 -11.97
C LYS A 144 -33.88 -31.53 -11.53
N ALA A 145 -33.28 -32.35 -12.40
CA ALA A 145 -32.92 -33.74 -12.08
C ALA A 145 -31.74 -33.82 -11.10
N ILE A 146 -30.71 -32.99 -11.31
CA ILE A 146 -29.53 -32.91 -10.44
C ILE A 146 -29.90 -32.30 -9.09
N GLU A 147 -30.72 -31.26 -9.05
CA GLU A 147 -31.25 -30.64 -7.82
C GLU A 147 -31.94 -31.66 -6.91
N ARG A 148 -32.68 -32.61 -7.49
CA ARG A 148 -33.34 -33.71 -6.76
C ARG A 148 -32.43 -34.91 -6.46
N GLY A 149 -31.21 -34.96 -6.99
CA GLY A 149 -30.32 -36.11 -6.88
C GLY A 149 -30.82 -37.37 -7.60
N ASP A 150 -31.58 -37.25 -8.71
CA ASP A 150 -32.19 -38.39 -9.41
C ASP A 150 -31.17 -39.17 -10.28
N LEU A 151 -30.26 -39.87 -9.59
CA LEU A 151 -29.16 -40.64 -10.20
C LEU A 151 -29.62 -41.63 -11.28
N ASN A 152 -30.78 -42.27 -11.09
CA ASN A 152 -31.30 -43.25 -12.05
C ASN A 152 -31.73 -42.56 -13.36
N PHE A 153 -32.34 -41.37 -13.26
CA PHE A 153 -32.71 -40.60 -14.43
C PHE A 153 -31.48 -40.03 -15.16
N ILE A 154 -30.47 -39.53 -14.42
CA ILE A 154 -29.21 -39.07 -15.03
C ILE A 154 -28.48 -40.21 -15.77
N ARG A 155 -28.48 -41.43 -15.21
CA ARG A 155 -27.98 -42.64 -15.91
C ARG A 155 -28.75 -42.90 -17.20
N GLU A 156 -30.08 -42.92 -17.16
CA GLU A 156 -30.93 -43.13 -18.35
C GLU A 156 -30.62 -42.14 -19.48
N ILE A 157 -30.47 -40.85 -19.17
CA ILE A 157 -30.14 -39.78 -20.14
C ILE A 157 -28.70 -39.92 -20.68
N SER A 158 -27.77 -40.36 -19.82
CA SER A 158 -26.37 -40.61 -20.19
C SER A 158 -26.22 -41.79 -21.13
N ASP A 159 -26.94 -42.87 -20.87
CA ASP A 159 -26.94 -44.13 -21.62
C ASP A 159 -27.69 -43.98 -22.96
N SER A 160 -28.74 -43.16 -23.02
CA SER A 160 -29.42 -42.81 -24.28
C SER A 160 -28.61 -41.87 -25.18
N GLY A 161 -27.45 -41.39 -24.73
CA GLY A 161 -26.61 -40.45 -25.47
C GLY A 161 -27.17 -39.03 -25.57
N TYR A 162 -28.18 -38.67 -24.77
CA TYR A 162 -28.81 -37.35 -24.81
C TYR A 162 -28.04 -36.32 -23.96
N LEU A 163 -27.28 -36.76 -22.95
CA LEU A 163 -26.42 -35.89 -22.14
C LEU A 163 -25.17 -35.46 -22.95
N LYS A 164 -25.12 -34.18 -23.33
CA LYS A 164 -24.02 -33.55 -24.10
C LYS A 164 -23.16 -32.66 -23.21
N GLY A 165 -21.86 -32.57 -23.51
CA GLY A 165 -20.91 -31.73 -22.78
C GLY A 165 -21.31 -30.24 -22.73
N GLU A 166 -21.89 -29.70 -23.81
CA GLU A 166 -22.35 -28.30 -23.87
C GLU A 166 -23.38 -27.97 -22.76
N MET A 167 -24.22 -28.92 -22.37
CA MET A 167 -25.28 -28.71 -21.37
C MET A 167 -24.72 -28.51 -19.97
N LEU A 168 -23.52 -29.04 -19.70
CA LEU A 168 -22.94 -29.14 -18.36
C LEU A 168 -22.57 -27.79 -17.73
N TYR A 169 -22.47 -26.74 -18.54
CA TYR A 169 -22.10 -25.38 -18.15
C TYR A 169 -23.25 -24.36 -18.25
N LYS A 170 -24.48 -24.84 -18.54
CA LYS A 170 -25.63 -23.97 -18.76
C LYS A 170 -26.24 -23.49 -17.43
N THR A 171 -26.03 -22.22 -17.09
CA THR A 171 -26.55 -21.60 -15.86
C THR A 171 -28.05 -21.26 -15.94
N SER A 172 -28.79 -21.44 -14.84
CA SER A 172 -30.19 -20.98 -14.73
C SER A 172 -30.29 -19.64 -13.99
N ARG A 173 -30.66 -18.56 -14.68
CA ARG A 173 -30.77 -17.20 -14.08
C ARG A 173 -31.90 -17.03 -13.04
N LEU A 174 -32.77 -18.03 -12.87
CA LEU A 174 -34.09 -17.86 -12.25
C LEU A 174 -34.22 -18.35 -10.81
N ILE A 175 -33.30 -19.21 -10.35
CA ILE A 175 -33.41 -19.90 -9.04
C ILE A 175 -32.62 -19.15 -7.94
N GLY A 176 -31.96 -18.04 -8.28
CA GLY A 176 -31.04 -17.32 -7.39
C GLY A 176 -29.70 -18.02 -7.16
N GLY A 177 -29.59 -19.31 -7.51
CA GLY A 177 -28.33 -20.03 -7.66
C GLY A 177 -27.79 -19.87 -9.07
N ASP A 178 -26.58 -19.33 -9.19
CA ASP A 178 -25.89 -19.07 -10.46
C ASP A 178 -25.22 -20.31 -11.07
N ASP A 179 -25.58 -21.49 -10.56
CA ASP A 179 -24.91 -22.76 -10.75
C ASP A 179 -25.02 -23.34 -12.17
N THR A 180 -23.97 -24.07 -12.53
CA THR A 180 -23.96 -25.02 -13.63
C THR A 180 -24.43 -26.40 -13.15
N PRO A 181 -24.92 -27.29 -14.03
CA PRO A 181 -25.14 -28.71 -13.70
C PRO A 181 -23.97 -29.38 -12.97
N LEU A 182 -22.73 -29.10 -13.37
CA LEU A 182 -21.52 -29.60 -12.71
C LEU A 182 -21.32 -29.00 -11.31
N SER A 183 -21.41 -27.67 -11.14
CA SER A 183 -21.22 -27.02 -9.84
C SER A 183 -22.34 -27.36 -8.86
N LEU A 184 -23.58 -27.50 -9.33
CA LEU A 184 -24.72 -27.96 -8.51
C LEU A 184 -24.50 -29.38 -7.98
N ALA A 185 -24.07 -30.32 -8.85
CA ALA A 185 -23.78 -31.69 -8.43
C ALA A 185 -22.64 -31.75 -7.40
N ALA A 186 -21.58 -30.95 -7.61
CA ALA A 186 -20.46 -30.81 -6.67
C ALA A 186 -20.89 -30.20 -5.33
N ARG A 187 -21.58 -29.05 -5.33
CA ARG A 187 -22.06 -28.35 -4.14
C ARG A 187 -22.95 -29.24 -3.28
N ASN A 188 -23.84 -30.00 -3.90
CA ASN A 188 -24.76 -30.91 -3.20
C ASN A 188 -24.08 -32.21 -2.75
N GLY A 189 -22.86 -32.52 -3.20
CA GLY A 189 -22.15 -33.76 -2.87
C GLY A 189 -22.68 -35.00 -3.60
N PHE A 190 -23.37 -34.82 -4.73
CA PHE A 190 -23.91 -35.91 -5.53
C PHE A 190 -22.82 -36.53 -6.42
N PHE A 191 -21.81 -37.13 -5.79
CA PHE A 191 -20.60 -37.62 -6.47
C PHE A 191 -20.90 -38.62 -7.59
N ASP A 192 -21.82 -39.58 -7.41
CA ASP A 192 -22.23 -40.51 -8.46
C ASP A 192 -22.77 -39.81 -9.72
N ILE A 193 -23.52 -38.73 -9.53
CA ILE A 193 -24.02 -37.88 -10.62
C ILE A 193 -22.85 -37.11 -11.24
N LEU A 194 -21.99 -36.49 -10.42
CA LEU A 194 -20.83 -35.73 -10.88
C LEU A 194 -19.87 -36.58 -11.73
N ILE A 195 -19.65 -37.86 -11.40
CA ILE A 195 -18.86 -38.80 -12.23
C ILE A 195 -19.49 -38.95 -13.63
N ILE A 196 -20.81 -39.14 -13.71
CA ILE A 196 -21.51 -39.30 -14.99
C ILE A 196 -21.40 -38.01 -15.81
N LEU A 197 -21.56 -36.84 -15.18
CA LEU A 197 -21.40 -35.55 -15.86
C LEU A 197 -19.96 -35.35 -16.36
N LEU A 198 -18.95 -35.60 -15.52
CA LEU A 198 -17.53 -35.45 -15.87
C LEU A 198 -17.11 -36.39 -17.02
N ARG A 199 -17.63 -37.62 -17.07
CA ARG A 199 -17.39 -38.56 -18.20
C ARG A 199 -18.04 -38.14 -19.53
N LYS A 200 -18.95 -37.17 -19.53
CA LYS A 200 -19.53 -36.55 -20.73
C LYS A 200 -18.94 -35.16 -21.04
N ASN A 201 -18.04 -34.69 -20.20
CA ASN A 201 -17.36 -33.40 -20.35
C ASN A 201 -16.18 -33.53 -21.32
N THR A 202 -15.93 -32.50 -22.13
CA THR A 202 -14.79 -32.46 -23.06
C THR A 202 -14.06 -31.13 -22.93
N LEU A 203 -12.78 -31.10 -23.32
CA LEU A 203 -11.93 -29.90 -23.23
C LEU A 203 -12.54 -28.69 -23.94
N ASP A 204 -13.27 -28.91 -25.05
CA ASP A 204 -13.91 -27.89 -25.88
C ASP A 204 -14.87 -26.97 -25.09
N PHE A 205 -15.44 -27.49 -24.00
CA PHE A 205 -16.45 -26.79 -23.20
C PHE A 205 -15.91 -26.22 -21.89
N ILE A 206 -14.66 -26.50 -21.49
CA ILE A 206 -14.09 -26.02 -20.22
C ILE A 206 -13.96 -24.49 -20.20
N GLY A 207 -13.69 -23.86 -21.35
CA GLY A 207 -13.69 -22.39 -21.46
C GLY A 207 -15.05 -21.74 -21.12
N LEU A 208 -16.16 -22.50 -21.16
CA LEU A 208 -17.48 -22.03 -20.74
C LEU A 208 -17.64 -22.00 -19.21
N ALA A 209 -16.80 -22.74 -18.45
CA ALA A 209 -16.79 -22.70 -16.99
C ALA A 209 -16.49 -21.30 -16.44
N ASN A 210 -15.65 -20.54 -17.16
CA ASN A 210 -15.29 -19.17 -16.83
C ASN A 210 -16.33 -18.14 -17.32
N TRP A 211 -17.38 -18.55 -18.05
CA TRP A 211 -18.35 -17.59 -18.61
C TRP A 211 -19.27 -17.03 -17.52
N GLY A 212 -18.95 -15.81 -17.09
CA GLY A 212 -19.81 -15.02 -16.21
C GLY A 212 -19.33 -14.94 -14.76
N ASN A 213 -18.03 -15.12 -14.51
CA ASN A 213 -17.37 -14.78 -13.24
C ASN A 213 -17.93 -15.57 -12.04
N LYS A 214 -17.89 -16.91 -12.11
CA LYS A 214 -18.62 -17.83 -11.21
C LYS A 214 -17.82 -19.06 -10.78
N ASN A 215 -18.22 -19.64 -9.64
CA ASN A 215 -17.65 -20.88 -9.12
C ASN A 215 -17.80 -22.05 -10.10
N THR A 216 -16.68 -22.68 -10.45
CA THR A 216 -16.70 -23.99 -11.12
C THR A 216 -16.95 -25.12 -10.12
N TRP A 217 -17.17 -26.34 -10.61
CA TRP A 217 -17.38 -27.51 -9.76
C TRP A 217 -16.23 -27.77 -8.77
N LEU A 218 -14.98 -27.47 -9.14
CA LEU A 218 -13.84 -27.59 -8.21
C LEU A 218 -13.89 -26.55 -7.09
N HIS A 219 -14.38 -25.34 -7.34
CA HIS A 219 -14.55 -24.31 -6.30
C HIS A 219 -15.57 -24.77 -5.25
N GLU A 220 -16.70 -25.33 -5.69
CA GLU A 220 -17.71 -25.91 -4.78
C GLU A 220 -17.18 -27.07 -3.93
N LEU A 221 -16.26 -27.90 -4.48
CA LEU A 221 -15.64 -28.99 -3.73
C LEU A 221 -14.66 -28.53 -2.64
N VAL A 222 -14.09 -27.32 -2.73
CA VAL A 222 -13.22 -26.77 -1.68
C VAL A 222 -13.97 -26.60 -0.35
N HIS A 223 -15.25 -26.23 -0.43
CA HIS A 223 -16.12 -26.00 0.73
C HIS A 223 -16.66 -27.29 1.37
N ARG A 224 -16.30 -28.46 0.83
CA ARG A 224 -16.79 -29.77 1.26
C ARG A 224 -15.72 -30.60 1.94
N VAL A 225 -16.10 -31.30 3.02
CA VAL A 225 -15.21 -32.19 3.78
C VAL A 225 -15.09 -33.56 3.10
N ASP A 226 -16.13 -33.99 2.38
CA ASP A 226 -16.21 -35.29 1.70
C ASP A 226 -15.68 -35.26 0.24
N SER A 227 -15.15 -34.14 -0.23
CA SER A 227 -14.58 -34.00 -1.58
C SER A 227 -13.24 -34.73 -1.76
N VAL A 228 -12.47 -34.91 -0.68
CA VAL A 228 -11.14 -35.53 -0.69
C VAL A 228 -11.15 -36.96 -1.25
N PRO A 229 -11.93 -37.92 -0.70
CA PRO A 229 -11.98 -39.30 -1.24
C PRO A 229 -12.50 -39.37 -2.68
N PHE A 230 -13.43 -38.48 -3.04
CA PHE A 230 -13.92 -38.37 -4.41
C PHE A 230 -12.81 -37.94 -5.38
N LEU A 231 -12.02 -36.92 -5.02
CA LEU A 231 -10.92 -36.43 -5.84
C LEU A 231 -9.77 -37.45 -5.96
N GLU A 232 -9.41 -38.14 -4.87
CA GLU A 232 -8.44 -39.25 -4.91
C GLU A 232 -8.84 -40.38 -5.84
N MET A 233 -10.14 -40.63 -6.00
CA MET A 233 -10.67 -41.63 -6.92
C MET A 233 -10.66 -41.11 -8.36
N ILE A 234 -11.25 -39.95 -8.62
CA ILE A 234 -11.49 -39.45 -9.98
C ILE A 234 -10.20 -39.04 -10.70
N LEU A 235 -9.16 -38.58 -9.97
CA LEU A 235 -7.84 -38.28 -10.54
C LEU A 235 -7.09 -39.52 -11.05
N LYS A 236 -7.52 -40.73 -10.66
CA LYS A 236 -6.96 -41.99 -11.21
C LYS A 236 -7.61 -42.39 -12.54
N GLU A 237 -8.74 -41.77 -12.93
CA GLU A 237 -9.41 -42.03 -14.21
C GLU A 237 -8.72 -41.27 -15.35
N LYS A 238 -7.83 -41.97 -16.08
CA LYS A 238 -7.03 -41.41 -17.19
C LYS A 238 -7.85 -40.68 -18.27
N GLU A 239 -9.09 -41.09 -18.50
CA GLU A 239 -9.97 -40.49 -19.50
C GLU A 239 -10.48 -39.11 -19.09
N ILE A 240 -10.66 -38.88 -17.78
CA ILE A 240 -11.18 -37.62 -17.21
C ILE A 240 -10.05 -36.70 -16.75
N LEU A 241 -8.86 -37.24 -16.47
CA LEU A 241 -7.71 -36.47 -15.97
C LEU A 241 -7.47 -35.15 -16.76
N PRO A 242 -7.45 -35.10 -18.11
CA PRO A 242 -7.26 -33.84 -18.84
C PRO A 242 -8.33 -32.78 -18.55
N VAL A 243 -9.57 -33.20 -18.31
CA VAL A 243 -10.68 -32.31 -17.95
C VAL A 243 -10.50 -31.77 -16.53
N ILE A 244 -10.00 -32.59 -15.60
CA ILE A 244 -9.72 -32.17 -14.22
C ILE A 244 -8.54 -31.20 -14.18
N THR A 245 -7.45 -31.48 -14.90
CA THR A 245 -6.28 -30.60 -14.94
C THR A 245 -6.62 -29.25 -15.55
N ALA A 246 -7.35 -29.21 -16.67
CA ALA A 246 -7.83 -27.95 -17.24
C ALA A 246 -8.87 -27.22 -16.33
N SER A 247 -9.62 -27.96 -15.50
CA SER A 247 -10.52 -27.35 -14.51
C SER A 247 -9.76 -26.69 -13.34
N LEU A 248 -8.52 -27.10 -13.03
CA LEU A 248 -7.69 -26.48 -11.97
C LEU A 248 -7.23 -25.06 -12.33
N GLU A 249 -7.16 -24.76 -13.62
CA GLU A 249 -6.81 -23.44 -14.17
C GLU A 249 -8.04 -22.53 -14.35
N SER A 250 -9.26 -23.06 -14.20
CA SER A 250 -10.48 -22.27 -14.29
C SER A 250 -10.61 -21.28 -13.13
N GLN A 251 -11.20 -20.12 -13.41
CA GLN A 251 -11.22 -18.97 -12.50
C GLN A 251 -12.65 -18.50 -12.20
N ASP A 252 -12.90 -18.10 -10.96
CA ASP A 252 -14.17 -17.55 -10.48
C ASP A 252 -14.31 -16.05 -10.79
N GLY A 253 -15.27 -15.37 -10.15
CA GLY A 253 -15.50 -13.94 -10.35
C GLY A 253 -14.50 -12.98 -9.73
N ASN A 254 -13.60 -13.47 -8.87
CA ASN A 254 -12.46 -12.74 -8.29
C ASN A 254 -11.14 -13.11 -9.00
N ASP A 255 -11.25 -13.83 -10.12
CA ASP A 255 -10.17 -14.54 -10.81
C ASP A 255 -9.44 -15.58 -9.91
N ASP A 256 -10.02 -15.96 -8.77
CA ASP A 256 -9.49 -17.04 -7.93
C ASP A 256 -9.69 -18.39 -8.65
N SER A 257 -8.74 -19.31 -8.52
CA SER A 257 -8.96 -20.72 -8.87
C SER A 257 -9.27 -21.55 -7.62
N ALA A 258 -9.71 -22.79 -7.79
CA ALA A 258 -10.00 -23.70 -6.67
C ALA A 258 -8.80 -23.89 -5.72
N LEU A 259 -7.56 -23.79 -6.23
CA LEU A 259 -6.34 -23.79 -5.41
C LEU A 259 -6.19 -22.53 -4.55
N HIS A 260 -6.66 -21.36 -5.00
CA HIS A 260 -6.68 -20.14 -4.19
C HIS A 260 -7.64 -20.28 -3.01
N LEU A 261 -8.85 -20.80 -3.25
CA LEU A 261 -9.81 -21.07 -2.19
C LEU A 261 -9.30 -22.15 -1.22
N ALA A 262 -8.68 -23.23 -1.71
CA ALA A 262 -8.08 -24.27 -0.87
C ALA A 262 -6.92 -23.73 -0.02
N ALA A 263 -6.08 -22.87 -0.61
CA ALA A 263 -5.00 -22.17 0.09
C ALA A 263 -5.50 -21.21 1.16
N ARG A 264 -6.51 -20.39 0.85
CA ARG A 264 -7.10 -19.40 1.77
C ARG A 264 -7.85 -20.06 2.94
N SER A 265 -8.53 -21.17 2.68
CA SER A 265 -9.23 -21.97 3.71
C SER A 265 -8.30 -22.87 4.53
N GLY A 266 -7.07 -23.12 4.08
CA GLY A 266 -6.14 -24.02 4.76
C GLY A 266 -6.52 -25.50 4.60
N ASN A 267 -7.10 -25.88 3.46
CA ASN A 267 -7.47 -27.26 3.16
C ASN A 267 -6.25 -28.04 2.61
N ILE A 268 -5.31 -28.37 3.51
CA ILE A 268 -4.04 -29.02 3.14
C ILE A 268 -4.22 -30.38 2.44
N GLU A 269 -5.19 -31.19 2.84
CA GLU A 269 -5.40 -32.51 2.22
C GLU A 269 -5.89 -32.36 0.77
N LEU A 270 -6.75 -31.38 0.49
CA LEU A 270 -7.12 -31.02 -0.87
C LEU A 270 -5.92 -30.52 -1.69
N LEU A 271 -5.06 -29.66 -1.11
CA LEU A 271 -3.83 -29.21 -1.78
C LEU A 271 -2.87 -30.37 -2.09
N LYS A 272 -2.70 -31.33 -1.17
CA LYS A 272 -1.85 -32.52 -1.41
C LYS A 272 -2.32 -33.37 -2.58
N ILE A 273 -3.63 -33.39 -2.84
CA ILE A 273 -4.24 -34.17 -3.93
C ILE A 273 -4.23 -33.41 -5.26
N LEU A 274 -4.47 -32.10 -5.23
CA LEU A 274 -4.58 -31.28 -6.44
C LEU A 274 -3.23 -30.78 -6.98
N LEU A 275 -2.25 -30.47 -6.12
CA LEU A 275 -0.94 -29.97 -6.60
C LEU A 275 -0.17 -30.97 -7.48
N PRO A 276 -0.15 -32.29 -7.20
CA PRO A 276 0.46 -33.28 -8.10
C PRO A 276 -0.23 -33.44 -9.45
N ALA A 277 -1.45 -32.95 -9.60
CA ALA A 277 -2.22 -32.98 -10.85
C ALA A 277 -2.01 -31.72 -11.72
N LEU A 278 -1.29 -30.70 -11.22
CA LEU A 278 -0.95 -29.53 -12.03
C LEU A 278 0.05 -29.87 -13.14
N ASP A 279 -0.09 -29.21 -14.29
CA ASP A 279 0.96 -29.21 -15.32
C ASP A 279 2.19 -28.43 -14.77
N PRO A 280 3.36 -29.06 -14.61
CA PRO A 280 4.56 -28.38 -14.11
C PRO A 280 5.13 -27.36 -15.12
N THR A 281 4.67 -27.37 -16.36
CA THR A 281 5.00 -26.38 -17.41
C THR A 281 3.97 -25.26 -17.53
N GLY A 282 2.81 -25.39 -16.88
CA GLY A 282 1.74 -24.41 -16.88
C GLY A 282 2.16 -23.06 -16.28
N ALA A 283 1.52 -21.99 -16.77
CA ALA A 283 1.69 -20.66 -16.20
C ALA A 283 0.93 -20.56 -14.87
N PRO A 284 1.56 -20.11 -13.77
CA PRO A 284 0.85 -19.93 -12.50
C PRO A 284 -0.34 -18.97 -12.60
N VAL A 285 -1.53 -19.49 -12.29
CA VAL A 285 -2.78 -18.71 -12.25
C VAL A 285 -2.68 -17.64 -11.16
N ILE A 286 -3.18 -16.43 -11.46
CA ILE A 286 -3.24 -15.28 -10.56
C ILE A 286 -4.66 -14.71 -10.50
N ASN A 287 -5.08 -14.26 -9.32
CA ASN A 287 -6.37 -13.63 -9.08
C ASN A 287 -6.35 -12.10 -9.30
N GLN A 288 -7.48 -11.41 -9.06
CA GLN A 288 -7.60 -9.96 -9.25
C GLN A 288 -6.66 -9.14 -8.34
N ASN A 289 -6.22 -9.70 -7.21
CA ASN A 289 -5.21 -9.10 -6.34
C ASN A 289 -3.77 -9.39 -6.83
N GLY A 290 -3.61 -10.05 -7.99
CA GLY A 290 -2.36 -10.57 -8.53
C GLY A 290 -1.72 -11.68 -7.71
N ASN A 291 -2.41 -12.19 -6.69
CA ASN A 291 -1.93 -13.31 -5.90
C ASN A 291 -2.07 -14.60 -6.69
N SER A 292 -1.13 -15.52 -6.50
CA SER A 292 -1.33 -16.94 -6.83
C SER A 292 -1.64 -17.73 -5.55
N TRP A 293 -2.12 -18.97 -5.62
CA TRP A 293 -2.46 -19.80 -4.45
C TRP A 293 -1.34 -19.87 -3.40
N ILE A 294 -0.07 -19.86 -3.83
CA ILE A 294 1.08 -19.89 -2.92
C ILE A 294 1.22 -18.59 -2.08
N HIS A 295 0.75 -17.45 -2.60
CA HIS A 295 0.70 -16.18 -1.88
C HIS A 295 -0.39 -16.21 -0.82
N GLU A 296 -1.60 -16.67 -1.19
CA GLU A 296 -2.70 -16.90 -0.25
C GLU A 296 -2.27 -17.86 0.88
N LEU A 297 -1.64 -18.99 0.56
CA LEU A 297 -1.16 -19.95 1.56
C LEU A 297 -0.05 -19.36 2.44
N SER A 298 0.88 -18.59 1.85
CA SER A 298 1.92 -17.86 2.60
C SER A 298 1.33 -16.83 3.55
N GLN A 299 0.22 -16.20 3.16
CA GLN A 299 -0.43 -15.15 3.93
C GLN A 299 -1.28 -15.70 5.07
N TYR A 300 -2.05 -16.77 4.84
CA TYR A 300 -3.05 -17.27 5.77
C TYR A 300 -2.62 -18.52 6.55
N HIS A 301 -1.86 -19.46 5.95
CA HIS A 301 -1.52 -20.76 6.55
C HIS A 301 -0.05 -21.19 6.30
N PRO A 302 0.95 -20.41 6.74
CA PRO A 302 2.35 -20.64 6.41
C PRO A 302 2.91 -21.99 6.93
N ASP A 303 2.38 -22.54 8.02
CA ASP A 303 2.75 -23.87 8.50
C ASP A 303 2.36 -24.99 7.53
N GLN A 304 1.24 -24.85 6.82
CA GLN A 304 0.80 -25.81 5.80
C GLN A 304 1.69 -25.72 4.55
N LEU A 305 2.11 -24.52 4.16
CA LEU A 305 3.09 -24.31 3.10
C LEU A 305 4.42 -25.03 3.40
N ARG A 306 4.87 -25.02 4.66
CA ARG A 306 6.05 -25.78 5.10
C ARG A 306 5.85 -27.29 4.97
N LEU A 307 4.66 -27.82 5.27
CA LEU A 307 4.37 -29.25 5.09
C LEU A 307 4.42 -29.64 3.60
N LEU A 308 3.71 -28.91 2.73
CA LEU A 308 3.72 -29.15 1.27
C LEU A 308 5.13 -29.03 0.66
N ALA A 309 5.95 -28.10 1.16
CA ALA A 309 7.35 -27.96 0.75
C ALA A 309 8.19 -29.18 1.17
N ASN A 310 8.04 -29.65 2.42
CA ASN A 310 8.75 -30.83 2.92
C ASN A 310 8.37 -32.09 2.14
N ASP A 311 7.08 -32.27 1.85
CA ASP A 311 6.54 -33.37 1.04
C ASP A 311 6.95 -33.29 -0.45
N GLY A 312 7.48 -32.14 -0.89
CA GLY A 312 7.96 -31.94 -2.27
C GLY A 312 6.85 -31.70 -3.29
N LEU A 313 5.67 -31.24 -2.83
CA LEU A 313 4.45 -31.11 -3.62
C LEU A 313 4.29 -29.73 -4.29
N ILE A 314 5.18 -28.78 -3.99
CA ILE A 314 5.14 -27.42 -4.57
C ILE A 314 5.96 -27.43 -5.88
N PRO A 315 5.36 -27.14 -7.04
CA PRO A 315 6.12 -27.05 -8.29
C PRO A 315 7.01 -25.79 -8.33
N ASN A 316 8.24 -25.93 -8.84
CA ASN A 316 9.29 -24.92 -8.71
C ASN A 316 8.95 -23.55 -9.33
N ASN A 317 8.13 -23.51 -10.39
CA ASN A 317 7.65 -22.28 -11.04
C ASN A 317 6.85 -21.38 -10.08
N PHE A 318 6.19 -21.93 -9.06
CA PHE A 318 5.41 -21.14 -8.09
C PHE A 318 6.27 -20.33 -7.11
N PHE A 319 7.52 -20.72 -6.82
CA PHE A 319 8.38 -19.95 -5.90
C PHE A 319 8.75 -18.57 -6.44
N THR A 320 8.79 -18.41 -7.77
CA THR A 320 9.19 -17.18 -8.46
C THR A 320 8.03 -16.26 -8.85
N VAL A 321 6.77 -16.66 -8.62
CA VAL A 321 5.59 -15.85 -8.93
C VAL A 321 5.58 -14.60 -8.06
N LYS A 322 5.05 -13.49 -8.60
CA LYS A 322 5.04 -12.18 -7.95
C LYS A 322 3.63 -11.61 -7.89
N ASP A 323 3.26 -11.03 -6.74
CA ASP A 323 2.03 -10.29 -6.52
C ASP A 323 2.03 -8.89 -7.20
N ILE A 324 0.95 -8.12 -6.99
CA ILE A 324 0.85 -6.72 -7.46
C ILE A 324 1.90 -5.76 -6.88
N GLU A 325 2.55 -6.07 -5.76
CA GLU A 325 3.68 -5.31 -5.20
C GLU A 325 5.04 -5.86 -5.71
N GLY A 326 5.05 -6.95 -6.47
CA GLY A 326 6.24 -7.66 -6.92
C GLY A 326 6.80 -8.65 -5.89
N ASN A 327 6.14 -8.83 -4.74
CA ASN A 327 6.56 -9.74 -3.68
C ASN A 327 6.37 -11.19 -4.15
N THR A 328 7.32 -12.07 -3.82
CA THR A 328 7.14 -13.53 -3.91
C THR A 328 6.64 -14.10 -2.57
N CYS A 329 6.29 -15.40 -2.52
CA CYS A 329 6.01 -16.10 -1.26
C CYS A 329 7.05 -15.85 -0.15
N LEU A 330 8.35 -15.85 -0.49
CA LEU A 330 9.44 -15.55 0.46
C LEU A 330 9.32 -14.15 1.08
N HIS A 331 8.89 -13.14 0.32
CA HIS A 331 8.72 -11.77 0.80
C HIS A 331 7.55 -11.65 1.78
N LEU A 332 6.43 -12.34 1.52
CA LEU A 332 5.29 -12.39 2.44
C LEU A 332 5.66 -13.06 3.77
N LEU A 333 6.32 -14.23 3.70
CA LEU A 333 6.80 -14.97 4.87
C LEU A 333 7.85 -14.19 5.67
N ALA A 334 8.74 -13.47 4.99
CA ALA A 334 9.71 -12.58 5.62
C ALA A 334 9.02 -11.49 6.44
N LYS A 335 8.06 -10.78 5.83
CA LYS A 335 7.25 -9.71 6.46
C LYS A 335 6.45 -10.21 7.67
N GLN A 336 5.99 -11.47 7.64
CA GLN A 336 5.30 -12.12 8.77
C GLN A 336 6.24 -12.69 9.85
N GLY A 337 7.55 -12.77 9.60
CA GLY A 337 8.51 -13.33 10.55
C GLY A 337 8.64 -14.87 10.54
N GLN A 338 8.16 -15.55 9.50
CA GLN A 338 8.00 -17.02 9.45
C GLN A 338 9.31 -17.77 9.15
N ALA A 339 10.31 -17.63 10.03
CA ALA A 339 11.68 -18.11 9.82
C ALA A 339 11.81 -19.59 9.43
N ASP A 340 11.07 -20.48 10.09
CA ASP A 340 11.21 -21.92 9.91
C ASP A 340 10.50 -22.46 8.65
N VAL A 341 9.51 -21.71 8.15
CA VAL A 341 8.84 -21.92 6.84
C VAL A 341 9.73 -21.38 5.71
N LEU A 342 10.22 -20.15 5.88
CA LEU A 342 11.12 -19.46 4.96
C LEU A 342 12.38 -20.28 4.71
N ALA A 343 12.99 -20.82 5.77
CA ALA A 343 14.14 -21.71 5.65
C ALA A 343 13.83 -22.99 4.85
N ALA A 344 12.70 -23.66 5.13
CA ALA A 344 12.31 -24.88 4.44
C ALA A 344 12.08 -24.67 2.93
N LEU A 345 11.58 -23.50 2.52
CA LEU A 345 11.41 -23.15 1.11
C LEU A 345 12.76 -22.87 0.41
N ILE A 346 13.69 -22.21 1.10
CA ILE A 346 15.05 -21.98 0.58
C ILE A 346 15.80 -23.32 0.44
N ASP A 347 15.68 -24.23 1.41
CA ASP A 347 16.23 -25.59 1.36
C ASP A 347 15.64 -26.42 0.19
N LYS A 348 14.44 -26.06 -0.28
CA LYS A 348 13.75 -26.67 -1.44
C LYS A 348 14.02 -25.93 -2.77
N GLY A 349 14.92 -24.93 -2.78
CA GLY A 349 15.39 -24.27 -4.00
C GLY A 349 14.66 -22.98 -4.38
N ALA A 350 13.87 -22.38 -3.47
CA ALA A 350 13.26 -21.07 -3.73
C ALA A 350 14.33 -19.98 -3.92
N ASP A 351 14.20 -19.17 -4.99
CA ASP A 351 15.21 -18.17 -5.35
C ASP A 351 15.23 -16.97 -4.37
N VAL A 352 16.28 -16.95 -3.55
CA VAL A 352 16.61 -15.90 -2.58
C VAL A 352 16.94 -14.54 -3.21
N GLY A 353 17.32 -14.50 -4.49
CA GLY A 353 17.79 -13.30 -5.19
C GLY A 353 16.68 -12.41 -5.76
N GLN A 354 15.42 -12.86 -5.72
CA GLN A 354 14.28 -12.11 -6.25
C GLN A 354 14.04 -10.80 -5.49
N VAL A 355 13.60 -9.77 -6.24
CA VAL A 355 13.24 -8.45 -5.72
C VAL A 355 11.80 -8.07 -6.06
N ASN A 356 11.16 -7.31 -5.18
CA ASN A 356 9.84 -6.69 -5.37
C ASN A 356 9.91 -5.36 -6.17
N LYS A 357 8.78 -4.66 -6.34
CA LYS A 357 8.72 -3.38 -7.07
C LYS A 357 9.53 -2.24 -6.41
N LYS A 358 9.90 -2.37 -5.13
CA LYS A 358 10.79 -1.44 -4.41
C LYS A 358 12.27 -1.82 -4.53
N GLY A 359 12.60 -2.91 -5.22
CA GLY A 359 13.96 -3.46 -5.31
C GLY A 359 14.38 -4.23 -4.06
N GLU A 360 13.49 -4.39 -3.08
CA GLU A 360 13.75 -5.11 -1.84
C GLU A 360 13.76 -6.61 -2.12
N THR A 361 14.79 -7.33 -1.65
CA THR A 361 14.74 -8.80 -1.53
C THR A 361 13.98 -9.19 -0.25
N PHE A 362 13.57 -10.46 -0.11
CA PHE A 362 12.89 -10.93 1.10
C PHE A 362 13.68 -10.58 2.40
N LEU A 363 15.01 -10.60 2.35
CA LEU A 363 15.87 -10.29 3.50
C LEU A 363 15.66 -8.86 4.04
N HIS A 364 15.32 -7.90 3.17
CA HIS A 364 15.02 -6.51 3.54
C HIS A 364 13.73 -6.37 4.36
N LEU A 365 12.83 -7.36 4.26
CA LEU A 365 11.54 -7.40 4.97
C LEU A 365 11.58 -8.28 6.23
N CYS A 366 12.66 -9.05 6.45
CA CYS A 366 12.78 -9.93 7.62
C CYS A 366 13.04 -9.13 8.93
N PRO A 367 12.34 -9.47 10.03
CA PRO A 367 12.76 -9.08 11.37
C PRO A 367 14.16 -9.60 11.69
N ALA A 368 14.92 -8.86 12.51
CA ALA A 368 16.29 -9.21 12.88
C ALA A 368 16.44 -10.64 13.44
N ALA A 369 15.51 -11.08 14.30
CA ALA A 369 15.51 -12.44 14.86
C ALA A 369 15.33 -13.55 13.78
N VAL A 370 14.65 -13.26 12.67
CA VAL A 370 14.54 -14.18 11.53
C VAL A 370 15.86 -14.26 10.79
N ILE A 371 16.50 -13.11 10.56
CA ILE A 371 17.81 -13.04 9.91
C ILE A 371 18.85 -13.84 10.70
N GLU A 372 18.84 -13.78 12.03
CA GLU A 372 19.74 -14.60 12.86
C GLU A 372 19.50 -16.11 12.69
N LYS A 373 18.25 -16.58 12.66
CA LYS A 373 17.93 -17.99 12.35
C LYS A 373 18.42 -18.40 10.95
N LEU A 374 18.30 -17.52 9.95
CA LEU A 374 18.76 -17.80 8.59
C LEU A 374 20.30 -17.85 8.50
N ILE A 375 20.99 -17.00 9.26
CA ILE A 375 22.46 -17.03 9.42
C ILE A 375 22.90 -18.35 10.03
N GLU A 376 22.26 -18.79 11.12
CA GLU A 376 22.57 -20.05 11.82
C GLU A 376 22.38 -21.27 10.91
N ARG A 377 21.35 -21.25 10.07
CA ARG A 377 21.11 -22.27 9.03
C ARG A 377 21.97 -22.11 7.77
N LYS A 378 22.83 -21.08 7.68
CA LYS A 378 23.70 -20.77 6.52
C LYS A 378 22.95 -20.48 5.22
N LEU A 379 21.72 -19.95 5.31
CA LEU A 379 20.84 -19.64 4.17
C LEU A 379 21.00 -18.22 3.63
N VAL A 380 22.02 -17.49 4.10
CA VAL A 380 22.32 -16.11 3.72
C VAL A 380 23.76 -16.05 3.20
N ASN A 381 23.97 -15.35 2.08
CA ASN A 381 25.28 -15.19 1.46
C ASN A 381 25.61 -13.70 1.19
N ALA A 382 26.89 -13.38 0.99
CA ALA A 382 27.36 -12.02 0.77
C ALA A 382 26.68 -11.30 -0.41
N SER A 383 26.26 -12.00 -1.47
CA SER A 383 25.55 -11.40 -2.60
C SER A 383 24.16 -10.90 -2.18
N LEU A 384 23.42 -11.73 -1.44
CA LEU A 384 22.09 -11.39 -0.91
C LEU A 384 22.15 -10.24 0.10
N ILE A 385 23.14 -10.25 1.01
CA ILE A 385 23.33 -9.20 2.03
C ILE A 385 23.63 -7.85 1.37
N ASN A 386 24.38 -7.87 0.26
CA ASN A 386 24.87 -6.66 -0.39
C ASN A 386 23.95 -6.15 -1.53
N LYS A 387 22.81 -6.81 -1.79
CA LYS A 387 21.77 -6.24 -2.64
C LYS A 387 21.26 -4.93 -2.03
N GLN A 388 20.98 -3.96 -2.89
CA GLN A 388 20.43 -2.66 -2.55
C GLN A 388 19.03 -2.53 -3.17
N ASP A 389 18.11 -1.92 -2.45
CA ASP A 389 16.78 -1.56 -2.95
C ASP A 389 16.83 -0.37 -3.94
N ASN A 390 15.67 0.07 -4.44
CA ASN A 390 15.57 1.19 -5.37
C ASN A 390 16.01 2.54 -4.77
N LEU A 391 16.14 2.64 -3.43
CA LEU A 391 16.71 3.80 -2.75
C LEU A 391 18.20 3.59 -2.44
N GLY A 392 18.84 2.54 -2.96
CA GLY A 392 20.25 2.21 -2.71
C GLY A 392 20.52 1.68 -1.30
N ARG A 393 19.49 1.25 -0.55
CA ARG A 393 19.63 0.72 0.81
C ARG A 393 19.81 -0.79 0.77
N SER A 394 20.93 -1.29 1.29
CA SER A 394 21.11 -2.70 1.66
C SER A 394 20.51 -3.02 3.03
N ILE A 395 20.33 -4.30 3.36
CA ILE A 395 19.85 -4.76 4.69
C ILE A 395 20.59 -4.13 5.88
N MET A 396 21.87 -3.80 5.72
CA MET A 396 22.66 -3.11 6.74
C MET A 396 22.08 -1.73 7.11
N HIS A 397 21.51 -0.99 6.15
CA HIS A 397 20.84 0.29 6.43
C HIS A 397 19.65 0.08 7.36
N TYR A 398 18.83 -0.93 7.08
CA TYR A 398 17.63 -1.25 7.86
C TYR A 398 17.99 -1.73 9.26
N LEU A 399 18.92 -2.70 9.39
CA LEU A 399 19.32 -3.23 10.70
C LEU A 399 19.95 -2.17 11.60
N LEU A 400 20.84 -1.33 11.07
CA LEU A 400 21.46 -0.26 11.85
C LEU A 400 20.45 0.84 12.20
N ARG A 401 19.58 1.25 11.25
CA ARG A 401 18.44 2.15 11.52
C ARG A 401 17.54 1.61 12.61
N ASP A 402 17.35 0.30 12.72
CA ASP A 402 16.45 -0.31 13.69
C ASP A 402 17.20 -0.80 14.97
N LYS A 403 18.45 -0.36 15.17
CA LYS A 403 19.37 -0.71 16.28
C LYS A 403 19.67 -2.21 16.47
N ASN A 404 19.48 -3.03 15.45
CA ASN A 404 19.78 -4.46 15.48
C ASN A 404 21.28 -4.73 15.25
N ILE A 405 22.11 -4.17 16.12
CA ILE A 405 23.58 -4.17 16.01
C ILE A 405 24.16 -5.59 16.01
N THR A 406 23.65 -6.48 16.86
CA THR A 406 24.10 -7.88 16.95
C THR A 406 23.91 -8.63 15.63
N THR A 407 22.74 -8.48 15.00
CA THR A 407 22.43 -9.08 13.70
C THR A 407 23.29 -8.47 12.58
N ALA A 408 23.50 -7.15 12.61
CA ALA A 408 24.38 -6.48 11.67
C ALA A 408 25.85 -6.93 11.78
N GLN A 409 26.35 -7.21 13.00
CA GLN A 409 27.67 -7.80 13.22
C GLN A 409 27.78 -9.20 12.60
N LYS A 410 26.81 -10.10 12.88
CA LYS A 410 26.75 -11.43 12.25
C LYS A 410 26.72 -11.36 10.72
N LEU A 411 25.98 -10.43 10.12
CA LEU A 411 25.98 -10.25 8.66
C LEU A 411 27.29 -9.65 8.11
N TYR A 412 28.00 -8.82 8.89
CA TYR A 412 29.28 -8.26 8.47
C TYR A 412 30.36 -9.35 8.38
N GLU A 413 30.39 -10.26 9.37
CA GLU A 413 31.26 -11.45 9.38
C GLU A 413 31.00 -12.36 8.16
N LEU A 414 29.77 -12.39 7.63
CA LEU A 414 29.39 -13.08 6.39
C LEU A 414 29.68 -12.29 5.10
N GLY A 415 30.44 -11.19 5.16
CA GLY A 415 30.81 -10.36 4.00
C GLY A 415 29.82 -9.24 3.67
N GLY A 416 28.97 -8.86 4.63
CA GLY A 416 28.08 -7.71 4.51
C GLY A 416 28.81 -6.37 4.50
N ARG A 417 28.43 -5.49 3.57
CA ARG A 417 29.11 -4.22 3.29
C ARG A 417 28.48 -3.03 4.01
N LEU A 418 29.34 -2.23 4.64
CA LEU A 418 28.99 -0.98 5.33
C LEU A 418 29.37 0.28 4.52
N ASP A 419 29.89 0.12 3.31
CA ASP A 419 30.34 1.20 2.41
C ASP A 419 29.37 1.49 1.24
N LEU A 420 28.34 0.66 1.06
CA LEU A 420 27.26 0.85 0.09
C LEU A 420 26.50 2.14 0.41
N LYS A 421 26.21 2.96 -0.61
CA LYS A 421 25.53 4.25 -0.43
C LYS A 421 24.09 4.20 -0.94
N ASN A 422 23.17 4.75 -0.15
CA ASN A 422 21.81 5.05 -0.58
C ASN A 422 21.75 6.27 -1.53
N ILE A 423 20.58 6.57 -2.11
CA ILE A 423 20.38 7.70 -3.04
C ILE A 423 20.74 9.07 -2.45
N PHE A 424 20.77 9.20 -1.12
CA PHE A 424 21.19 10.41 -0.41
C PHE A 424 22.72 10.46 -0.18
N GLY A 425 23.48 9.52 -0.76
CA GLY A 425 24.93 9.38 -0.60
C GLY A 425 25.37 8.84 0.77
N ARG A 426 24.44 8.38 1.60
CA ARG A 426 24.70 7.92 2.98
C ARG A 426 24.98 6.43 3.00
N THR A 427 25.94 6.02 3.82
CA THR A 427 26.20 4.61 4.16
C THR A 427 25.25 4.11 5.25
N PRO A 428 25.12 2.79 5.52
CA PRO A 428 24.33 2.25 6.62
C PRO A 428 24.55 2.95 7.96
N ILE A 429 25.81 3.20 8.29
CA ILE A 429 26.22 3.90 9.51
C ILE A 429 25.75 5.36 9.47
N ARG A 430 26.02 6.09 8.38
CA ARG A 430 25.63 7.50 8.26
C ARG A 430 24.10 7.68 8.30
N ASP A 431 23.34 6.76 7.73
CA ASP A 431 21.87 6.81 7.73
C ASP A 431 21.32 6.61 9.16
N MET A 432 21.85 5.61 9.87
CA MET A 432 21.61 5.38 11.31
C MET A 432 21.97 6.60 12.16
N GLU A 433 23.16 7.18 11.98
CA GLU A 433 23.61 8.38 12.68
C GLU A 433 22.68 9.59 12.44
N THR A 434 22.23 9.81 11.20
CA THR A 434 21.34 10.94 10.88
C THR A 434 19.96 10.82 11.52
N ILE A 435 19.50 9.60 11.81
CA ILE A 435 18.21 9.33 12.46
C ILE A 435 18.36 9.37 13.99
N TYR A 436 19.49 8.88 14.53
CA TYR A 436 19.67 8.79 15.98
C TYR A 436 20.29 10.01 16.65
N TYR A 437 21.18 10.77 16.02
CA TYR A 437 21.68 12.01 16.64
C TYR A 437 20.65 13.16 16.62
N GLY A 438 19.44 12.93 16.12
CA GLY A 438 18.25 13.76 16.37
C GLY A 438 17.51 13.46 17.68
N LEU A 439 17.67 12.26 18.27
CA LEU A 439 16.91 11.78 19.44
C LEU A 439 17.82 11.17 20.54
N PRO A 440 17.67 11.53 21.82
CA PRO A 440 18.73 11.42 22.84
C PRO A 440 18.94 10.01 23.45
N LYS A 441 19.01 8.94 22.64
CA LYS A 441 19.14 7.55 23.11
C LYS A 441 20.06 6.64 22.26
N VAL A 442 21.19 7.15 21.80
CA VAL A 442 22.36 6.31 21.44
C VAL A 442 23.57 6.93 22.14
N THR A 443 24.27 6.14 22.93
CA THR A 443 25.42 6.59 23.72
C THR A 443 26.71 6.38 22.94
N ASN A 444 27.70 7.24 23.15
CA ASN A 444 29.03 7.09 22.54
C ASN A 444 29.69 5.75 22.90
N GLN A 445 29.29 5.09 24.00
CA GLN A 445 29.78 3.77 24.37
C GLN A 445 29.34 2.67 23.40
N GLU A 446 28.11 2.68 22.90
CA GLU A 446 27.59 1.66 21.97
C GLU A 446 28.33 1.71 20.63
N VAL A 447 28.59 2.92 20.12
CA VAL A 447 29.37 3.14 18.89
C VAL A 447 30.85 2.76 19.10
N VAL A 448 31.43 3.08 20.25
CA VAL A 448 32.82 2.69 20.58
C VAL A 448 32.97 1.18 20.78
N GLU A 449 31.98 0.50 21.36
CA GLU A 449 32.00 -0.97 21.45
C GLU A 449 31.83 -1.65 20.08
N PHE A 450 30.99 -1.08 19.20
CA PHE A 450 30.86 -1.53 17.82
C PHE A 450 32.21 -1.42 17.08
N ASN A 451 32.84 -0.24 17.14
CA ASN A 451 34.15 0.01 16.52
C ASN A 451 35.27 -0.89 17.09
N LYS A 452 35.22 -1.26 18.38
CA LYS A 452 36.17 -2.21 18.98
C LYS A 452 36.00 -3.65 18.50
N LYS A 453 34.80 -4.04 18.05
CA LYS A 453 34.49 -5.41 17.58
C LYS A 453 34.72 -5.58 16.07
N VAL A 454 34.54 -4.53 15.27
CA VAL A 454 34.75 -4.55 13.81
C VAL A 454 36.23 -4.37 13.46
N ASN A 455 37.01 -5.45 13.56
CA ASN A 455 38.48 -5.41 13.52
C ASN A 455 39.09 -5.40 12.10
N HIS A 456 38.85 -4.35 11.31
CA HIS A 456 39.55 -4.13 10.03
C HIS A 456 39.94 -2.67 9.75
N ARG A 457 41.25 -2.43 9.60
CA ARG A 457 41.96 -1.13 9.38
C ARG A 457 41.53 -0.30 8.14
N LYS A 458 40.43 -0.60 7.48
CA LYS A 458 39.96 0.11 6.27
C LYS A 458 38.61 0.82 6.45
N PHE A 459 37.93 0.56 7.56
CA PHE A 459 36.64 1.17 7.90
C PHE A 459 36.54 1.41 9.42
N GLU A 460 37.54 2.09 9.98
CA GLU A 460 37.24 2.93 11.14
C GLU A 460 36.17 3.94 10.70
N ILE A 461 35.16 4.19 11.53
CA ILE A 461 34.47 5.49 11.47
C ILE A 461 35.59 6.49 11.69
N ASP A 462 35.99 7.23 10.66
CA ASP A 462 37.03 8.23 10.86
C ASP A 462 36.44 9.40 11.64
N GLU A 463 36.54 9.23 12.96
CA GLU A 463 36.19 10.19 13.97
C GLU A 463 36.95 11.50 13.72
N LYS A 464 38.13 11.46 13.10
CA LYS A 464 38.86 12.67 12.68
C LYS A 464 38.17 13.35 11.51
N SER A 465 37.81 12.68 10.41
CA SER A 465 37.09 13.31 9.28
C SER A 465 35.76 13.96 9.70
N LEU A 466 34.98 13.29 10.57
CA LEU A 466 33.73 13.84 11.08
C LEU A 466 33.96 14.96 12.10
N ARG A 467 34.86 14.79 13.07
CA ARG A 467 35.25 15.88 13.99
C ARG A 467 35.92 17.04 13.25
N SER A 468 36.63 16.81 12.15
CA SER A 468 37.27 17.81 11.29
C SER A 468 36.23 18.61 10.54
N PHE A 469 35.22 17.97 9.95
CA PHE A 469 34.07 18.64 9.37
C PHE A 469 33.34 19.51 10.41
N PHE A 470 33.01 18.97 11.58
CA PHE A 470 32.31 19.71 12.62
C PHE A 470 33.15 20.80 13.31
N ALA A 471 34.44 20.56 13.60
CA ALA A 471 35.35 21.56 14.16
C ALA A 471 35.62 22.68 13.14
N LYS A 472 35.67 22.36 11.84
CA LYS A 472 35.75 23.37 10.78
C LYS A 472 34.47 24.21 10.71
N GLN A 473 33.28 23.59 10.85
CA GLN A 473 32.02 24.33 11.01
C GLN A 473 31.97 25.17 12.30
N GLN A 474 32.51 24.68 13.42
CA GLN A 474 32.60 25.38 14.69
C GLN A 474 33.54 26.59 14.61
N LEU A 475 34.67 26.48 13.89
CA LEU A 475 35.50 27.65 13.54
C LEU A 475 34.73 28.67 12.71
N TYR A 476 34.02 28.25 11.65
CA TYR A 476 33.19 29.18 10.87
C TYR A 476 32.09 29.84 11.73
N PHE A 477 31.51 29.13 12.69
CA PHE A 477 30.56 29.69 13.66
C PHE A 477 31.18 30.75 14.59
N VAL A 478 32.29 30.43 15.27
CA VAL A 478 32.90 31.33 16.29
C VAL A 478 33.54 32.58 15.67
N PHE A 479 33.96 32.51 14.40
CA PHE A 479 34.54 33.64 13.67
C PHE A 479 33.50 34.42 12.83
N GLY A 480 32.39 33.79 12.41
CA GLY A 480 31.22 34.43 11.79
C GLY A 480 31.45 34.98 10.37
N VAL A 481 30.58 35.91 9.94
CA VAL A 481 30.57 36.56 8.59
C VAL A 481 31.81 37.44 8.31
N GLN A 482 32.89 37.30 9.08
CA GLN A 482 34.22 37.54 8.55
C GLN A 482 34.59 36.38 7.59
N LYS A 483 34.00 36.39 6.38
CA LYS A 483 34.71 35.82 5.23
C LYS A 483 36.08 36.50 5.22
N LEU A 484 37.16 35.74 5.05
CA LEU A 484 38.52 36.12 5.46
C LEU A 484 39.19 37.19 4.56
N SER A 485 38.38 38.11 4.03
CA SER A 485 38.69 39.19 3.09
C SER A 485 37.49 40.17 3.01
N GLN A 486 37.65 41.38 3.57
CA GLN A 486 36.86 42.64 3.44
C GLN A 486 35.67 42.94 4.41
N GLU A 487 35.57 44.23 4.79
CA GLU A 487 34.62 44.87 5.74
C GLU A 487 33.43 45.56 5.02
N PRO A 488 32.30 45.89 5.69
CA PRO A 488 32.13 47.28 6.20
C PRO A 488 31.20 47.53 7.44
N GLU A 489 31.55 48.59 8.19
CA GLU A 489 30.75 49.64 8.90
C GLU A 489 29.57 49.35 9.87
N LYS A 490 29.00 50.44 10.44
CA LYS A 490 28.55 50.59 11.86
C LYS A 490 27.03 50.40 12.17
N ASN A 491 26.79 50.17 13.47
CA ASN A 491 25.55 50.33 14.28
C ASN A 491 24.47 49.20 14.34
N GLU A 492 24.26 48.68 15.57
CA GLU A 492 23.04 48.08 16.19
C GLU A 492 22.52 46.63 15.88
N PHE A 493 22.43 45.77 16.93
CA PHE A 493 21.25 44.98 17.44
C PHE A 493 20.33 44.13 16.52
N ILE A 494 19.76 42.92 16.83
CA ILE A 494 19.89 41.83 17.87
C ILE A 494 19.38 40.46 17.28
N GLN A 495 19.61 39.30 17.94
CA GLN A 495 18.79 38.03 18.10
C GLN A 495 17.87 37.46 16.97
N CYS A 496 17.52 36.16 16.78
CA CYS A 496 17.89 34.81 17.29
C CYS A 496 17.68 33.78 16.13
N GLY A 497 18.25 32.56 16.14
CA GLY A 497 18.19 31.68 14.96
C GLY A 497 18.46 30.20 15.15
N ASN A 498 18.31 29.39 14.09
CA ASN A 498 18.45 27.94 14.20
C ASN A 498 19.93 27.53 14.39
N TYR A 499 20.26 27.01 15.57
CA TYR A 499 21.59 26.52 15.95
C TYR A 499 21.58 24.99 16.03
N PRO A 500 22.65 24.26 15.64
CA PRO A 500 22.79 22.86 16.05
C PRO A 500 22.74 22.79 17.58
N LYS A 501 22.02 21.79 18.11
CA LYS A 501 21.61 21.67 19.53
C LYS A 501 22.75 21.87 20.55
N ASN A 502 24.00 21.68 20.14
CA ASN A 502 25.18 21.73 21.00
C ASN A 502 25.76 23.15 21.22
N ILE A 503 25.31 24.20 20.50
CA ILE A 503 25.90 25.55 20.63
C ILE A 503 25.56 26.23 21.96
N ILE A 504 24.32 26.11 22.46
CA ILE A 504 23.95 26.67 23.76
C ILE A 504 24.76 26.02 24.90
N PRO A 505 24.85 24.67 25.00
CA PRO A 505 25.78 24.00 25.91
C PRO A 505 27.23 24.48 25.77
N PHE A 506 27.77 24.52 24.55
CA PHE A 506 29.15 24.97 24.29
C PHE A 506 29.41 26.41 24.76
N LEU A 507 28.52 27.36 24.46
CA LEU A 507 28.66 28.74 24.91
C LEU A 507 28.55 28.85 26.44
N LYS A 508 27.66 28.09 27.07
CA LYS A 508 27.50 28.04 28.52
C LYS A 508 28.75 27.47 29.21
N GLU A 509 29.27 26.34 28.74
CA GLU A 509 30.50 25.72 29.25
C GLU A 509 31.71 26.63 29.05
N SER A 510 31.84 27.27 27.87
CA SER A 510 32.91 28.23 27.60
C SER A 510 32.82 29.44 28.54
N LEU A 511 31.61 29.92 28.85
CA LEU A 511 31.42 31.01 29.80
C LEU A 511 31.74 30.60 31.25
N ILE A 512 31.43 29.37 31.66
CA ILE A 512 31.86 28.81 32.95
C ILE A 512 33.40 28.80 33.02
N GLN A 513 34.07 28.21 32.03
CA GLN A 513 35.54 28.17 31.99
C GLN A 513 36.21 29.55 31.94
N PHE A 514 35.55 30.54 31.33
CA PHE A 514 35.99 31.92 31.33
C PHE A 514 35.83 32.57 32.72
N ALA A 515 34.68 32.37 33.36
CA ALA A 515 34.33 32.91 34.67
C ALA A 515 35.21 32.36 35.80
N ASP A 516 35.54 31.06 35.75
CA ASP A 516 36.46 30.42 36.71
C ASP A 516 37.87 31.04 36.71
N LYS A 517 38.25 31.69 35.60
CA LYS A 517 39.53 32.40 35.42
C LYS A 517 39.46 33.88 35.82
N GLN A 518 38.31 34.37 36.27
CA GLN A 518 38.13 35.76 36.74
C GLN A 518 38.16 35.86 38.27
N GLU A 519 38.37 37.09 38.76
CA GLU A 519 38.37 37.43 40.18
C GLU A 519 37.07 37.00 40.90
N SER A 520 37.19 36.51 42.14
CA SER A 520 36.08 35.96 42.94
C SER A 520 34.88 36.91 43.06
N ILE A 521 35.10 38.23 43.11
CA ILE A 521 34.04 39.25 43.15
C ILE A 521 33.16 39.18 41.89
N LYS A 522 33.78 39.03 40.70
CA LYS A 522 33.06 38.97 39.42
C LYS A 522 32.35 37.64 39.19
N GLN A 523 32.83 36.53 39.76
CA GLN A 523 32.22 35.20 39.59
C GLN A 523 30.73 35.17 39.95
N LYS A 524 30.30 35.96 40.95
CA LYS A 524 28.89 36.13 41.32
C LYS A 524 28.02 36.73 40.20
N HIS A 525 28.58 37.65 39.42
CA HIS A 525 27.91 38.29 38.27
C HIS A 525 27.91 37.34 37.07
N TYR A 526 29.04 36.70 36.75
CA TYR A 526 29.09 35.67 35.72
C TYR A 526 28.10 34.53 35.94
N LYS A 527 27.93 34.06 37.19
CA LYS A 527 26.96 33.01 37.52
C LYS A 527 25.52 33.39 37.15
N LYS A 528 25.13 34.67 37.27
CA LYS A 528 23.82 35.12 36.80
C LYS A 528 23.71 35.04 35.27
N ILE A 529 24.74 35.49 34.54
CA ILE A 529 24.79 35.41 33.06
C ILE A 529 24.75 33.95 32.60
N ILE A 530 25.48 33.05 33.27
CA ILE A 530 25.49 31.61 32.99
C ILE A 530 24.09 31.00 33.20
N ASN A 531 23.37 31.40 34.25
CA ASN A 531 21.98 30.96 34.48
C ASN A 531 21.00 31.50 33.41
N LEU A 532 21.32 32.60 32.69
CA LEU A 532 20.48 33.06 31.58
C LEU A 532 20.53 32.10 30.39
N PHE A 533 21.57 31.27 30.25
CA PHE A 533 21.61 30.24 29.20
C PHE A 533 20.57 29.13 29.43
N ASP A 534 20.16 28.88 30.67
CA ASP A 534 19.10 27.90 30.99
C ASP A 534 17.69 28.37 30.59
N ASN A 535 17.55 29.63 30.17
CA ASN A 535 16.31 30.17 29.62
C ASN A 535 16.22 30.02 28.08
N PHE A 536 17.25 29.50 27.41
CA PHE A 536 17.15 29.15 25.99
C PHE A 536 16.41 27.83 25.82
N LEU A 537 15.24 27.88 25.21
CA LEU A 537 14.53 26.71 24.73
C LEU A 537 15.10 26.30 23.37
N SER A 538 15.39 25.01 23.18
CA SER A 538 15.58 24.43 21.85
C SER A 538 14.29 24.49 21.04
N ILE A 539 14.37 24.31 19.72
CA ILE A 539 13.19 24.37 18.85
C ILE A 539 12.11 23.33 19.26
N ASP A 540 12.54 22.14 19.69
CA ASP A 540 11.66 21.08 20.22
C ASP A 540 10.98 21.50 21.54
N GLU A 541 11.70 22.19 22.42
CA GLU A 541 11.17 22.70 23.69
C GLU A 541 10.27 23.92 23.50
N VAL A 542 10.45 24.70 22.43
CA VAL A 542 9.53 25.75 21.98
C VAL A 542 8.20 25.14 21.53
N PHE A 543 8.21 24.03 20.78
CA PHE A 543 6.97 23.29 20.47
C PHE A 543 6.34 22.68 21.72
N GLY A 544 7.15 22.11 22.62
CA GLY A 544 6.67 21.50 23.87
C GLY A 544 6.13 22.48 24.92
N ASN A 545 6.55 23.75 24.89
CA ASN A 545 6.13 24.81 25.82
C ASN A 545 5.41 25.97 25.10
N ILE A 546 4.73 25.70 23.98
CA ILE A 546 4.18 26.74 23.10
C ILE A 546 3.26 27.72 23.84
N ASP A 547 2.53 27.24 24.85
CA ASP A 547 1.71 28.01 25.80
C ASP A 547 2.49 29.14 26.49
N LYS A 548 3.70 28.85 26.98
CA LYS A 548 4.56 29.84 27.65
C LYS A 548 5.25 30.76 26.66
N VAL A 549 5.53 30.28 25.44
CA VAL A 549 6.21 31.06 24.40
C VAL A 549 5.25 32.07 23.74
N ALA A 550 4.01 31.67 23.46
CA ALA A 550 2.99 32.52 22.83
C ALA A 550 2.52 33.70 23.72
N ASP A 551 2.66 33.58 25.04
CA ASP A 551 2.40 34.68 25.98
C ASP A 551 3.63 35.57 26.21
N ASN A 552 4.85 35.02 26.07
CA ASN A 552 6.11 35.76 26.18
C ASN A 552 6.66 36.24 24.82
N ILE A 553 5.80 36.47 23.82
CA ILE A 553 6.16 37.20 22.58
C ILE A 553 6.43 38.67 22.94
N LEU A 554 7.63 38.92 23.48
CA LEU A 554 8.15 40.24 23.75
C LEU A 554 8.31 40.99 22.43
N SER A 555 7.86 42.25 22.42
CA SER A 555 7.71 43.09 21.24
C SER A 555 8.96 43.15 20.34
N GLY A 556 8.82 42.72 19.09
CA GLY A 556 9.74 43.06 17.99
C GLY A 556 10.96 42.16 17.76
N GLN A 557 11.00 40.92 18.27
CA GLN A 557 12.08 39.96 17.98
C GLN A 557 11.61 38.74 17.17
N PRO A 558 12.42 38.20 16.23
CA PRO A 558 12.03 37.06 15.40
C PRO A 558 12.14 35.76 16.20
N LEU A 559 11.09 34.95 16.15
CA LEU A 559 11.04 33.66 16.87
C LEU A 559 11.91 32.57 16.21
N LEU A 560 12.13 32.62 14.89
CA LEU A 560 12.71 31.51 14.12
C LEU A 560 13.37 32.02 12.84
N THR A 561 14.71 31.99 12.73
CA THR A 561 15.40 32.24 11.45
C THR A 561 15.98 30.95 10.87
N HIS A 562 15.53 30.60 9.66
CA HIS A 562 15.95 29.41 8.90
C HIS A 562 16.71 29.81 7.62
N THR A 563 17.47 28.87 7.07
CA THR A 563 18.31 29.01 5.87
C THR A 563 17.85 28.11 4.74
N GLY A 564 18.25 28.43 3.51
CA GLY A 564 17.61 27.95 2.30
C GLY A 564 17.92 26.52 1.82
N TRP A 565 17.22 26.15 0.74
CA TRP A 565 17.65 25.09 -0.18
C TRP A 565 18.83 25.59 -1.04
N ILE A 566 19.32 24.74 -1.94
CA ILE A 566 20.58 24.92 -2.70
C ILE A 566 20.65 26.27 -3.46
N SER A 567 19.50 26.89 -3.76
CA SER A 567 19.38 28.15 -4.51
C SER A 567 18.52 29.24 -3.87
N HIS A 568 17.76 28.98 -2.80
CA HIS A 568 16.68 29.88 -2.33
C HIS A 568 16.57 29.93 -0.80
N VAL A 569 16.64 31.12 -0.20
CA VAL A 569 16.53 31.32 1.27
C VAL A 569 15.21 31.98 1.64
N VAL A 570 14.51 31.44 2.64
CA VAL A 570 13.28 32.02 3.22
C VAL A 570 13.50 32.36 4.69
N GLY A 571 13.51 33.64 5.04
CA GLY A 571 13.59 34.12 6.43
C GLY A 571 12.20 34.39 7.00
N VAL A 572 11.99 34.06 8.27
CA VAL A 572 10.68 34.16 8.97
C VAL A 572 10.80 35.10 10.18
N SER A 573 9.79 35.94 10.42
CA SER A 573 9.59 36.65 11.70
C SER A 573 8.13 36.51 12.15
N ILE A 574 7.90 36.38 13.46
CA ILE A 574 6.56 36.38 14.08
C ILE A 574 6.59 37.43 15.18
N GLU A 575 5.82 38.50 15.02
CA GLU A 575 5.85 39.67 15.90
C GLU A 575 4.43 40.09 16.33
N LYS A 576 4.25 40.44 17.61
CA LYS A 576 2.99 41.03 18.09
C LYS A 576 2.93 42.51 17.72
N GLN A 577 1.91 42.93 16.96
CA GLN A 577 1.62 44.32 16.62
C GLN A 577 0.19 44.67 17.07
N GLY A 578 0.07 45.34 18.22
CA GLY A 578 -1.24 45.63 18.85
C GLY A 578 -1.92 44.35 19.32
N GLU A 579 -3.16 44.13 18.87
CA GLU A 579 -3.95 42.91 19.14
C GLU A 579 -3.63 41.76 18.17
N ASN A 580 -2.93 42.04 17.06
CA ASN A 580 -2.64 41.08 16.00
C ASN A 580 -1.21 40.54 16.10
N ILE A 581 -0.99 39.38 15.49
CA ILE A 581 0.31 38.80 15.20
C ILE A 581 0.59 38.98 13.70
N VAL A 582 1.83 39.34 13.39
CA VAL A 582 2.32 39.49 12.02
C VAL A 582 3.38 38.42 11.76
N LEU A 583 3.11 37.56 10.77
CA LEU A 583 4.10 36.66 10.18
C LEU A 583 4.70 37.36 8.96
N SER A 584 6.02 37.51 8.91
CA SER A 584 6.73 38.09 7.77
C SER A 584 7.68 37.06 7.17
N LEU A 585 7.55 36.82 5.86
CA LEU A 585 8.44 36.00 5.06
C LEU A 585 9.25 36.86 4.09
N VAL A 586 10.55 36.62 3.96
CA VAL A 586 11.38 37.24 2.92
C VAL A 586 12.09 36.17 2.12
N GLU A 587 11.96 36.26 0.81
CA GLU A 587 12.42 35.29 -0.18
C GLU A 587 13.64 35.85 -0.92
N ARG A 588 14.75 35.11 -0.94
CA ARG A 588 16.00 35.48 -1.60
C ARG A 588 16.36 34.45 -2.66
N GLY A 589 16.52 34.92 -3.89
CA GLY A 589 16.90 34.11 -5.05
C GLY A 589 18.38 33.70 -5.11
N PRO A 590 18.79 32.99 -6.17
CA PRO A 590 20.14 32.44 -6.30
C PRO A 590 21.23 33.52 -6.33
N TRP A 591 22.42 33.15 -5.84
CA TRP A 591 23.56 34.03 -5.52
C TRP A 591 24.12 34.90 -6.65
N HIS A 592 23.65 34.74 -7.89
CA HIS A 592 24.18 35.41 -9.07
C HIS A 592 23.39 36.66 -9.49
N GLU A 593 22.19 36.88 -8.95
CA GLU A 593 21.39 38.09 -9.24
C GLU A 593 21.51 39.14 -8.12
N LYS A 594 22.66 39.85 -8.08
CA LYS A 594 22.72 41.15 -7.40
C LYS A 594 21.96 42.19 -8.25
N LYS A 595 20.74 42.55 -7.82
CA LYS A 595 20.20 43.89 -8.09
C LYS A 595 20.77 44.87 -7.06
N ASP A 596 20.78 46.16 -7.40
CA ASP A 596 21.49 47.20 -6.65
C ASP A 596 21.20 47.20 -5.14
N GLU A 597 22.21 47.58 -4.35
CA GLU A 597 22.19 47.52 -2.88
C GLU A 597 21.11 48.41 -2.22
N ASN A 598 20.48 49.30 -3.01
CA ASN A 598 19.34 50.12 -2.63
C ASN A 598 17.95 49.50 -2.94
N THR A 599 17.88 48.30 -3.53
CA THR A 599 16.59 47.62 -3.79
C THR A 599 16.19 46.71 -2.64
N ALA A 600 15.10 47.06 -1.95
CA ALA A 600 14.51 46.22 -0.92
C ALA A 600 13.92 44.95 -1.54
N TRP A 601 14.19 43.79 -0.94
CA TRP A 601 13.55 42.53 -1.33
C TRP A 601 12.07 42.56 -0.93
N PRO A 602 11.15 42.07 -1.79
CA PRO A 602 9.73 42.04 -1.46
C PRO A 602 9.47 41.13 -0.26
N VAL A 603 8.80 41.68 0.76
CA VAL A 603 8.40 40.93 1.96
C VAL A 603 6.96 40.49 1.79
N LYS A 604 6.69 39.21 2.03
CA LYS A 604 5.34 38.65 2.08
C LYS A 604 4.88 38.62 3.54
N THR A 605 3.88 39.42 3.92
CA THR A 605 3.35 39.47 5.29
C THR A 605 1.94 38.93 5.40
N ILE A 606 1.64 38.25 6.50
CA ILE A 606 0.28 37.86 6.92
C ILE A 606 0.03 38.49 8.29
N ARG A 607 -1.16 39.06 8.47
CA ARG A 607 -1.62 39.59 9.76
C ARG A 607 -2.82 38.79 10.21
N PHE A 608 -2.73 38.16 11.38
CA PHE A 608 -3.77 37.30 11.94
C PHE A 608 -3.97 37.62 13.43
N LYS A 609 -5.14 37.31 13.99
CA LYS A 609 -5.42 37.53 15.41
C LYS A 609 -4.56 36.58 16.27
N LYS A 610 -4.34 36.93 17.54
CA LYS A 610 -3.71 36.02 18.52
C LYS A 610 -4.65 34.85 18.86
N ASP A 611 -4.76 33.88 17.95
CA ASP A 611 -5.37 32.58 18.19
C ASP A 611 -4.27 31.52 18.40
N LYS A 612 -4.32 30.84 19.55
CA LYS A 612 -3.32 29.86 19.97
C LYS A 612 -3.18 28.69 18.99
N ASN A 613 -4.29 28.20 18.44
CA ASN A 613 -4.31 27.05 17.54
C ASN A 613 -3.73 27.44 16.17
N VAL A 614 -4.06 28.64 15.68
CA VAL A 614 -3.50 29.18 14.42
C VAL A 614 -1.99 29.38 14.52
N ILE A 615 -1.49 29.94 15.64
CA ILE A 615 -0.05 30.08 15.89
C ILE A 615 0.64 28.72 15.89
N GLN A 616 0.05 27.71 16.56
CA GLN A 616 0.58 26.36 16.66
C GLN A 616 0.62 25.65 15.30
N ASP A 617 -0.45 25.74 14.51
CA ASP A 617 -0.52 25.17 13.15
C ASP A 617 0.52 25.81 12.21
N ILE A 618 0.67 27.14 12.23
CA ILE A 618 1.67 27.85 11.42
C ILE A 618 3.10 27.42 11.81
N LEU A 619 3.40 27.34 13.11
CA LEU A 619 4.70 26.90 13.60
C LEU A 619 4.99 25.43 13.27
N TYR A 620 3.98 24.56 13.30
CA TYR A 620 4.11 23.17 12.89
C TYR A 620 4.34 23.02 11.38
N LEU A 621 3.65 23.82 10.55
CA LEU A 621 3.87 23.85 9.10
C LEU A 621 5.29 24.34 8.74
N LEU A 622 5.81 25.35 9.44
CA LEU A 622 7.20 25.81 9.30
C LEU A 622 8.21 24.73 9.71
N HIS A 623 7.92 23.96 10.77
CA HIS A 623 8.74 22.82 11.17
C HIS A 623 8.74 21.69 10.13
N GLN A 624 7.58 21.34 9.57
CA GLN A 624 7.52 20.35 8.49
C GLN A 624 8.28 20.81 7.23
N ALA A 625 8.16 22.10 6.88
CA ALA A 625 8.86 22.68 5.74
C ALA A 625 10.40 22.67 5.87
N GLN A 626 10.94 22.65 7.10
CA GLN A 626 12.39 22.53 7.35
C GLN A 626 12.98 21.17 6.91
N TYR A 627 12.20 20.09 6.98
CA TYR A 627 12.68 18.72 6.65
C TYR A 627 12.15 18.18 5.32
N ALA A 628 11.30 18.95 4.64
CA ALA A 628 10.75 18.62 3.34
C ALA A 628 11.67 19.10 2.19
N ASP A 629 11.47 18.52 1.01
CA ASP A 629 12.07 19.00 -0.23
C ASP A 629 11.53 20.39 -0.62
N GLU A 630 12.21 21.05 -1.56
CA GLU A 630 11.91 22.42 -1.99
C GLU A 630 10.47 22.61 -2.50
N GLU A 631 9.90 21.64 -3.20
CA GLU A 631 8.55 21.76 -3.78
C GLU A 631 7.48 21.58 -2.70
N THR A 632 7.58 20.51 -1.91
CA THR A 632 6.71 20.26 -0.76
C THR A 632 6.73 21.43 0.21
N ALA A 633 7.91 21.92 0.56
CA ALA A 633 8.07 23.00 1.52
C ALA A 633 7.58 24.36 0.98
N LYS A 634 7.74 24.65 -0.31
CA LYS A 634 7.06 25.80 -0.96
C LYS A 634 5.54 25.71 -0.80
N GLY A 635 4.96 24.52 -0.99
CA GLY A 635 3.52 24.29 -0.75
C GLY A 635 3.10 24.49 0.71
N LEU A 636 3.90 24.01 1.67
CA LEU A 636 3.63 24.23 3.10
C LEU A 636 3.70 25.73 3.47
N ILE A 637 4.73 26.43 3.01
CA ILE A 637 5.01 27.82 3.39
C ILE A 637 4.07 28.82 2.68
N PHE A 638 3.87 28.67 1.36
CA PHE A 638 3.18 29.68 0.57
C PHE A 638 1.69 29.39 0.31
N ASN A 639 1.21 28.16 0.58
CA ASN A 639 -0.19 27.80 0.40
C ASN A 639 -0.87 27.47 1.74
N LYS A 640 -0.32 26.54 2.53
CA LYS A 640 -0.97 26.07 3.77
C LYS A 640 -0.91 27.06 4.94
N ILE A 641 0.15 27.86 5.05
CA ILE A 641 0.23 28.89 6.10
C ILE A 641 -0.84 29.98 5.91
N PRO A 642 -1.04 30.57 4.71
CA PRO A 642 -2.18 31.46 4.44
C PRO A 642 -3.54 30.85 4.77
N GLU A 643 -3.77 29.61 4.32
CA GLU A 643 -4.99 28.84 4.57
C GLU A 643 -5.27 28.72 6.08
N LYS A 644 -4.25 28.36 6.87
CA LYS A 644 -4.35 28.25 8.33
C LYS A 644 -4.49 29.59 9.04
N ALA A 645 -3.85 30.64 8.53
CA ALA A 645 -3.97 32.00 9.06
C ALA A 645 -5.32 32.67 8.71
N GLN A 646 -6.08 32.09 7.77
CA GLN A 646 -7.27 32.69 7.15
C GLN A 646 -6.99 34.07 6.54
N ALA A 647 -5.77 34.26 6.01
CA ALA A 647 -5.30 35.52 5.48
C ALA A 647 -4.17 35.29 4.46
N ASP A 648 -4.30 35.93 3.29
CA ASP A 648 -3.31 35.84 2.21
C ASP A 648 -2.04 36.63 2.50
N PHE A 649 -0.93 36.25 1.85
CA PHE A 649 0.29 37.05 1.86
C PHE A 649 0.10 38.37 1.11
N HIS A 650 0.28 39.48 1.80
CA HIS A 650 0.42 40.80 1.20
C HIS A 650 1.89 41.09 0.88
N VAL A 651 2.17 41.67 -0.29
CA VAL A 651 3.54 42.07 -0.66
C VAL A 651 3.81 43.48 -0.16
N GLU A 652 4.62 43.59 0.89
CA GLU A 652 5.17 44.85 1.40
C GLU A 652 6.49 45.14 0.66
N ASN A 653 6.50 46.18 -0.19
CA ASN A 653 7.69 46.61 -0.96
C ASN A 653 8.80 47.26 -0.11
N ASN A 654 8.53 47.52 1.17
CA ASN A 654 9.48 48.16 2.07
C ASN A 654 9.36 47.51 3.46
N PRO A 655 10.26 46.57 3.83
CA PRO A 655 10.24 45.96 5.15
C PRO A 655 10.34 47.03 6.25
N SER A 656 9.79 46.73 7.43
CA SER A 656 10.10 47.55 8.62
C SER A 656 11.62 47.64 8.80
N THR A 657 12.14 48.81 9.21
CA THR A 657 13.59 49.04 9.28
C THR A 657 14.29 48.03 10.19
N ALA A 658 13.59 47.54 11.22
CA ALA A 658 14.05 46.45 12.08
C ALA A 658 14.19 45.11 11.34
N LEU A 659 13.23 44.74 10.47
CA LEU A 659 13.31 43.52 9.66
C LEU A 659 14.40 43.63 8.57
N ALA A 660 14.48 44.79 7.91
CA ALA A 660 15.53 45.08 6.93
C ALA A 660 16.93 44.99 7.56
N CYS A 661 17.19 45.69 8.66
CA CYS A 661 18.49 45.67 9.33
C CYS A 661 18.89 44.29 9.86
N LYS A 662 17.95 43.46 10.30
CA LYS A 662 18.20 42.06 10.69
C LYS A 662 18.63 41.19 9.50
N MET A 663 18.11 41.45 8.29
CA MET A 663 18.37 40.64 7.10
C MET A 663 19.62 41.07 6.32
N PHE A 664 19.83 42.36 6.11
CA PHE A 664 20.99 42.86 5.35
C PHE A 664 22.34 42.62 6.03
N LYS A 665 22.37 42.44 7.36
CA LYS A 665 23.58 42.07 8.13
C LYS A 665 23.94 40.58 8.04
N ALA A 666 23.06 39.72 7.52
CA ALA A 666 23.25 38.26 7.47
C ALA A 666 23.87 37.79 6.11
N GLY A 667 25.08 38.25 5.81
CA GLY A 667 25.83 37.86 4.61
C GLY A 667 26.35 36.42 4.65
N ILE A 668 25.48 35.42 4.37
CA ILE A 668 25.76 33.99 4.56
C ILE A 668 26.06 33.66 6.02
N CYS A 669 25.00 33.53 6.82
CA CYS A 669 25.08 32.79 8.07
C CYS A 669 23.78 32.01 8.30
N TYR A 670 23.91 30.70 8.48
CA TYR A 670 23.16 30.04 9.54
C TYR A 670 23.57 30.76 10.84
N TYR A 671 22.70 30.74 11.86
CA TYR A 671 22.93 31.38 13.17
C TYR A 671 22.67 32.89 13.17
N ALA A 672 21.73 33.31 14.02
CA ALA A 672 21.63 34.72 14.38
C ALA A 672 22.72 35.12 15.38
N ASN A 673 22.91 36.42 15.54
CA ASN A 673 24.11 36.96 16.15
C ASN A 673 24.05 36.99 17.68
N PHE A 674 24.32 35.85 18.34
CA PHE A 674 24.46 35.69 19.80
C PHE A 674 25.27 36.80 20.49
N LYS A 675 26.26 37.36 19.76
CA LYS A 675 27.15 38.43 20.18
C LYS A 675 26.44 39.58 20.89
N THR A 676 25.28 39.99 20.37
CA THR A 676 24.52 41.14 20.89
C THR A 676 23.84 40.81 22.21
N ILE A 677 23.17 39.66 22.30
CA ILE A 677 22.48 39.19 23.52
C ILE A 677 23.46 39.05 24.69
N ILE A 678 24.57 38.34 24.44
CA ILE A 678 25.53 38.02 25.50
C ILE A 678 26.26 39.31 25.90
N HIS A 679 26.57 40.19 24.95
CA HIS A 679 27.02 41.55 25.25
C HIS A 679 26.04 42.31 26.14
N ASP A 680 24.75 42.28 25.83
CA ASP A 680 23.74 43.03 26.59
C ASP A 680 23.52 42.42 27.99
N TRP A 681 23.68 41.10 28.15
CA TRP A 681 23.71 40.45 29.47
C TRP A 681 24.94 40.85 30.29
N PHE A 682 26.12 40.94 29.67
CA PHE A 682 27.32 41.47 30.32
C PHE A 682 27.16 42.95 30.69
N VAL A 683 26.65 43.79 29.77
CA VAL A 683 26.40 45.23 30.00
C VAL A 683 25.27 45.50 31.00
N LYS A 684 24.37 44.53 31.24
CA LYS A 684 23.31 44.62 32.26
C LYS A 684 23.76 44.16 33.65
N GLU A 685 24.69 43.20 33.74
CA GLU A 685 25.21 42.67 35.01
C GLU A 685 26.49 43.36 35.50
N PHE A 686 27.19 44.08 34.63
CA PHE A 686 28.34 44.95 34.92
C PHE A 686 28.04 46.41 34.53
N SER A 687 28.97 47.33 34.75
CA SER A 687 28.85 48.71 34.21
C SER A 687 29.03 48.73 32.68
N LEU A 688 28.61 49.80 31.99
CA LEU A 688 28.69 49.90 30.52
C LEU A 688 30.12 49.69 29.98
N SER A 689 31.13 50.30 30.61
CA SER A 689 32.54 50.17 30.20
C SER A 689 33.13 48.80 30.54
N GLU A 690 32.79 48.27 31.72
CA GLU A 690 33.29 46.99 32.21
C GLU A 690 32.66 45.80 31.50
N GLY A 691 31.33 45.79 31.32
CA GLY A 691 30.60 44.77 30.58
C GLY A 691 31.04 44.70 29.11
N GLN A 692 31.29 45.85 28.46
CA GLN A 692 31.87 45.88 27.11
C GLN A 692 33.27 45.26 27.05
N LYS A 693 34.10 45.50 28.08
CA LYS A 693 35.47 44.98 28.15
C LYS A 693 35.48 43.47 28.43
N ASP A 694 34.72 43.03 29.43
CA ASP A 694 34.63 41.63 29.81
C ASP A 694 33.91 40.79 28.75
N TYR A 695 32.93 41.35 28.03
CA TYR A 695 32.33 40.69 26.87
C TYR A 695 33.36 40.45 25.75
N LYS A 696 34.20 41.45 25.44
CA LYS A 696 35.28 41.27 24.44
C LYS A 696 36.38 40.32 24.91
N ASN A 697 36.68 40.29 26.21
CA ASN A 697 37.56 39.28 26.81
C ASN A 697 37.00 37.86 26.61
N PHE A 698 35.70 37.67 26.85
CA PHE A 698 35.01 36.41 26.60
C PHE A 698 34.98 36.05 25.11
N GLU A 699 34.75 37.01 24.20
CA GLU A 699 34.82 36.77 22.75
C GLU A 699 36.21 36.30 22.31
N VAL A 700 37.29 36.92 22.83
CA VAL A 700 38.67 36.49 22.56
C VAL A 700 38.94 35.10 23.14
N PHE A 701 38.47 34.82 24.35
CA PHE A 701 38.57 33.51 24.98
C PHE A 701 37.92 32.41 24.13
N LEU A 702 36.66 32.61 23.72
CA LEU A 702 35.90 31.67 22.89
C LEU A 702 36.61 31.39 21.55
N ARG A 703 37.17 32.43 20.91
CA ARG A 703 37.92 32.32 19.65
C ARG A 703 39.21 31.52 19.81
N LYS A 704 39.92 31.66 20.92
CA LYS A 704 41.12 30.86 21.22
C LYS A 704 40.75 29.40 21.49
N GLN A 705 39.77 29.16 22.36
CA GLN A 705 39.30 27.82 22.70
C GLN A 705 38.86 27.05 21.45
N ALA A 706 38.11 27.66 20.53
CA ALA A 706 37.70 27.02 19.28
C ALA A 706 38.87 26.64 18.36
N VAL A 707 39.96 27.44 18.34
CA VAL A 707 41.19 27.10 17.60
C VAL A 707 41.96 25.97 18.30
N GLU A 708 42.04 25.97 19.63
CA GLU A 708 42.66 24.90 20.41
C GLU A 708 41.91 23.57 20.25
N GLU A 709 40.58 23.58 20.28
CA GLU A 709 39.72 22.43 20.00
C GLU A 709 39.90 21.92 18.56
N TYR A 710 39.91 22.81 17.55
CA TYR A 710 40.20 22.42 16.17
C TYR A 710 41.58 21.74 16.02
N LEU A 711 42.63 22.34 16.61
CA LEU A 711 43.99 21.77 16.55
C LEU A 711 44.10 20.42 17.29
N LYS A 712 43.29 20.22 18.34
CA LYS A 712 43.20 18.96 19.10
C LYS A 712 42.48 17.85 18.34
N TYR A 713 41.44 18.18 17.56
CA TYR A 713 40.57 17.20 16.90
C TYR A 713 40.89 16.95 15.42
N VAL A 714 41.62 17.85 14.74
CA VAL A 714 42.06 17.69 13.35
C VAL A 714 43.51 17.19 13.30
N PRO A 715 43.87 16.23 12.42
CA PRO A 715 45.26 15.83 12.22
C PRO A 715 46.13 16.96 11.66
N SER A 716 47.41 17.03 12.05
CA SER A 716 48.34 18.07 11.59
C SER A 716 48.61 18.10 10.09
N GLU A 717 48.35 16.97 9.42
CA GLU A 717 48.45 16.80 7.96
C GLU A 717 47.25 17.40 7.21
N GLU A 718 46.10 17.54 7.89
CA GLU A 718 44.83 18.05 7.33
C GLU A 718 44.51 19.49 7.75
N TYR A 719 45.40 20.14 8.51
CA TYR A 719 45.22 21.53 8.93
C TYR A 719 45.05 22.47 7.73
N ASP A 720 43.92 23.19 7.71
CA ASP A 720 43.70 24.32 6.80
C ASP A 720 44.58 25.50 7.27
N ARG A 721 45.83 25.52 6.81
CA ARG A 721 46.86 26.49 7.23
C ARG A 721 46.42 27.93 6.97
N THR A 722 45.72 28.14 5.86
CA THR A 722 45.09 29.41 5.47
C THR A 722 44.03 29.86 6.48
N LEU A 723 43.06 29.01 6.80
CA LEU A 723 42.03 29.28 7.81
C LEU A 723 42.66 29.59 9.18
N LEU A 724 43.62 28.76 9.62
CA LEU A 724 44.32 28.95 10.90
C LEU A 724 45.11 30.26 10.96
N GLN A 725 45.73 30.69 9.85
CA GLN A 725 46.46 31.95 9.80
C GLN A 725 45.51 33.14 9.97
N SER A 726 44.37 33.15 9.28
CA SER A 726 43.38 34.22 9.41
C SER A 726 42.68 34.22 10.78
N CYS A 727 42.37 33.05 11.35
CA CYS A 727 41.88 32.94 12.73
C CYS A 727 42.86 33.59 13.74
N LYS A 728 44.16 33.33 13.60
CA LYS A 728 45.20 33.94 14.46
C LYS A 728 45.27 35.46 14.29
N GLN A 729 45.18 35.97 13.06
CA GLN A 729 45.13 37.41 12.80
C GLN A 729 43.92 38.07 13.48
N ILE A 730 42.72 37.50 13.27
CA ILE A 730 41.47 38.01 13.85
C ILE A 730 41.51 38.00 15.38
N ILE A 731 42.11 36.98 16.02
CA ILE A 731 42.32 36.97 17.48
C ILE A 731 43.18 38.16 17.92
N LYS A 732 44.33 38.38 17.25
CA LYS A 732 45.25 39.49 17.58
C LYS A 732 44.58 40.86 17.44
N GLU A 733 43.83 41.09 16.36
CA GLU A 733 43.07 42.33 16.14
C GLU A 733 42.05 42.58 17.27
N LYS A 734 41.39 41.53 17.77
CA LYS A 734 40.45 41.65 18.90
C LYS A 734 41.14 41.91 20.23
N GLU A 735 42.29 41.29 20.49
CA GLU A 735 43.11 41.60 21.68
C GLU A 735 43.58 43.06 21.70
N GLU A 736 43.97 43.62 20.55
CA GLU A 736 44.31 45.04 20.43
C GLU A 736 43.08 45.95 20.62
N GLN A 737 41.90 45.53 20.18
CA GLN A 737 40.63 46.23 20.45
C GLN A 737 40.21 46.19 21.94
N VAL A 738 40.59 45.14 22.69
CA VAL A 738 40.42 45.08 24.16
C VAL A 738 41.37 46.05 24.85
N LYS A 739 42.67 46.06 24.47
CA LYS A 739 43.68 46.94 25.09
C LYS A 739 43.36 48.43 24.96
N LYS A 740 42.63 48.82 23.91
CA LYS A 740 42.16 50.21 23.69
C LYS A 740 40.97 50.61 24.58
N LEU A 741 40.35 49.67 25.32
CA LEU A 741 39.34 49.98 26.33
C LEU A 741 40.02 50.26 27.69
N THR A 742 40.20 51.54 28.01
CA THR A 742 40.68 51.98 29.32
C THR A 742 39.68 51.60 30.42
N PRO A 743 40.14 50.98 31.53
CA PRO A 743 39.28 50.80 32.69
C PRO A 743 39.01 52.15 33.36
N THR A 744 37.76 52.40 33.75
CA THR A 744 37.45 53.36 34.81
C THR A 744 37.98 52.84 36.16
N PRO A 745 38.37 53.69 37.11
CA PRO A 745 38.85 53.23 38.42
C PRO A 745 37.73 52.52 39.20
N ALA A 746 38.12 51.49 39.95
CA ALA A 746 37.40 50.76 41.01
C ALA A 746 35.85 50.78 41.00
N TYR A 747 35.27 49.59 40.82
CA TYR A 747 33.85 49.26 41.04
C TYR A 747 33.30 49.87 42.34
N ASN A 748 32.33 50.79 42.20
CA ASN A 748 31.68 51.47 43.32
C ASN A 748 30.16 51.24 43.25
N GLU A 749 29.58 50.52 44.23
CA GLU A 749 28.20 50.00 44.16
C GLU A 749 27.10 51.08 44.11
N GLU A 750 27.43 52.34 44.42
CA GLU A 750 26.47 53.45 44.39
C GLU A 750 26.25 54.02 42.98
N GLU A 751 27.27 54.12 42.12
CA GLU A 751 27.12 54.71 40.78
C GLU A 751 26.24 53.85 39.86
N ALA A 752 26.30 52.52 40.00
CA ALA A 752 25.49 51.58 39.23
C ALA A 752 23.97 51.75 39.47
N LYS A 753 23.56 52.26 40.63
CA LYS A 753 22.14 52.55 40.95
C LYS A 753 21.64 53.84 40.31
N THR A 754 22.55 54.76 39.98
CA THR A 754 22.22 56.08 39.42
C THR A 754 22.02 55.99 37.90
N ASP A 755 22.89 55.26 37.20
CA ASP A 755 22.84 55.15 35.72
C ASP A 755 21.60 54.35 35.25
N MET A 756 21.14 53.34 36.03
CA MET A 756 19.88 52.63 35.77
C MET A 756 18.63 53.52 35.81
N ARG A 757 18.66 54.67 36.51
CA ARG A 757 17.48 55.56 36.62
C ARG A 757 17.28 56.50 35.44
N HIS A 758 18.26 56.61 34.53
CA HIS A 758 18.18 57.51 33.37
C HIS A 758 17.89 56.80 32.04
N ARG A 759 17.62 55.48 32.05
CA ARG A 759 17.37 54.67 30.83
C ARG A 759 16.22 53.66 30.98
N THR A 760 15.10 54.12 31.53
CA THR A 760 13.75 53.59 31.25
C THR A 760 13.00 54.61 30.40
#